data_AF-A0A0G1YQG4-F1
#
_entry.id   AF-A0A0G1YQG4-F1
#
_cell.length_a   1.000
_cell.length_b   1.000
_cell.length_c   1.000
_cell.angle_alpha   90.00
_cell.angle_beta   90.00
_cell.angle_gamma   90.00
#
_symmetry.space_group_name_H-M   'P 1'
#
loop_
_entity.id
_entity.type
_entity.pdbx_description
1 polymer ?
#
loop_
_entity_poly.entity_id
_entity_poly.type
_entity_poly.pdbx_seq_one_letter_code
_entity_poly.pdbx_strand_id
1 'polypeptide(L)'
;MPQFSIDEIFKSQDTKHRLTLFKAEDIQWLETQLFEKNGKPYLKCLASDKDRPAKPEEIVRQLWIKKLLEEFHYPKARFKIEYAVWFGSGVSDKSADIVIMHADGEHAYIIFEVKKPKREDGLKQLKSYAQAEGSPIVAWSNGENLVILHREEPNVYSQITSIPTVDQTLQDVITEQWTIEKLTVENRLVRERLSLKKIILDLEDLVLANAEGIDDSFDEVFKLIYAKLYDEWAATNDRTRNHKIQFRIYGESPRELYDKINGLFNQAKNKWRGIFGRDESIRLKPEHLLTCVSFLQDVKLFNANLQVIDEAFEYLITEVAKGKKGQYFTPRWVIDMCVKMLNPRIHERVIDTACGSSGFTVHSIFWVAGDQFTTNGLPPAITEYAGTMVYAIDSSPKAVKIAKALNLIAGDGKSNVYELNSLNPPKWSEEGKAAFRPLLTRFDNTAEDEQNQREFQFFDLDILMTNPPFAGGISEREILRQYRLAERNGRTVSKIGRDILFIERNLNFLKQGGRMAIVLPQGRLNNTNDLSIRNFLFGKTRILAVVGLHGNTFKPHTGTKTSVIFLQKYTDEEIAEIRAVQNRHAAEWDNHLTELNALSAKPELAEDDLRPLLLSFLQAEFEGAEAAENGEGQTTEEDTQTESDDELVERIENLQKQLDELPPRAKGKTALKRALVETHHKLASRSLKGQVEYLRQDEKLLTRYREVWLADKAAEELDYPIFFAVSDKGGKDNSGDPIYKKDANGELALDSHGHLIVDHDLDEIAEAFVAFAKEQGFDFWTEG
;
A
#
# COMPACT_ATOMS: atom_id res chain seq x y z
N MET A 1 19.43 27.67 29.16
CA MET A 1 19.32 27.20 27.78
C MET A 1 20.71 27.32 27.14
N PRO A 2 21.17 26.33 26.36
CA PRO A 2 22.47 26.41 25.69
C PRO A 2 22.51 27.65 24.79
N GLN A 3 23.66 28.35 24.76
CA GLN A 3 23.82 29.62 24.06
C GLN A 3 23.96 29.45 22.53
N PHE A 4 24.27 28.24 22.07
CA PHE A 4 24.35 27.86 20.65
C PHE A 4 23.68 26.51 20.48
N SER A 5 22.98 26.31 19.36
CA SER A 5 22.46 24.99 19.00
C SER A 5 23.30 24.30 17.94
N ILE A 6 23.49 22.99 18.07
CA ILE A 6 24.12 22.16 17.03
C ILE A 6 23.33 22.29 15.72
N ASP A 7 22.00 22.31 15.77
CA ASP A 7 21.16 22.47 14.57
C ASP A 7 21.43 23.80 13.85
N GLU A 8 21.76 24.87 14.58
CA GLU A 8 22.13 26.16 13.99
C GLU A 8 23.51 26.13 13.31
N ILE A 9 24.46 25.37 13.88
CA ILE A 9 25.79 25.15 13.27
C ILE A 9 25.67 24.40 11.94
N PHE A 10 24.65 23.55 11.80
CA PHE A 10 24.38 22.76 10.60
C PHE A 10 23.43 23.43 9.58
N LYS A 11 22.81 24.58 9.88
CA LYS A 11 21.78 25.28 9.05
C LYS A 11 22.28 26.06 7.82
N SER A 12 23.53 25.93 7.37
CA SER A 12 24.00 26.61 6.15
C SER A 12 23.38 25.99 4.89
N GLN A 13 22.87 26.83 3.97
CA GLN A 13 22.03 26.49 2.81
C GLN A 13 22.61 25.46 1.81
N ASP A 14 23.87 25.05 1.96
CA ASP A 14 24.55 24.08 1.08
C ASP A 14 24.86 22.73 1.74
N THR A 15 24.23 22.37 2.87
CA THR A 15 24.43 20.99 3.38
C THR A 15 23.25 20.34 4.11
N LYS A 16 22.81 19.19 3.59
CA LYS A 16 22.09 18.15 4.34
C LYS A 16 23.11 17.38 5.20
N HIS A 17 23.44 17.88 6.38
CA HIS A 17 24.21 17.10 7.36
C HIS A 17 23.25 16.43 8.34
N ARG A 18 23.40 15.12 8.56
CA ARG A 18 22.60 14.34 9.52
C ARG A 18 23.56 13.54 10.41
N LEU A 19 23.37 13.62 11.73
CA LEU A 19 24.20 12.96 12.75
C LEU A 19 23.69 11.55 13.11
N THR A 20 23.21 10.78 12.13
CA THR A 20 22.47 9.52 12.35
C THR A 20 23.29 8.40 12.99
N LEU A 21 24.63 8.47 12.97
CA LEU A 21 25.50 7.45 13.58
C LEU A 21 25.66 7.59 15.10
N PHE A 22 25.10 8.65 15.68
CA PHE A 22 25.29 9.02 17.09
C PHE A 22 23.96 9.04 17.84
N LYS A 23 24.00 8.68 19.13
CA LYS A 23 22.81 8.69 19.99
C LYS A 23 22.36 10.14 20.21
N ALA A 24 21.05 10.35 20.28
CA ALA A 24 20.48 11.67 20.57
C ALA A 24 21.03 12.26 21.89
N GLU A 25 21.25 11.40 22.89
CA GLU A 25 21.84 11.77 24.18
C GLU A 25 23.27 12.30 24.04
N ASP A 26 24.09 11.72 23.16
CA ASP A 26 25.47 12.17 22.93
C ASP A 26 25.51 13.52 22.21
N ILE A 27 24.58 13.72 21.27
CA ILE A 27 24.42 14.98 20.54
C ILE A 27 23.98 16.09 21.50
N GLN A 28 22.94 15.84 22.30
CA GLN A 28 22.46 16.78 23.32
C GLN A 28 23.55 17.08 24.34
N TRP A 29 24.26 16.06 24.81
CA TRP A 29 25.37 16.24 25.73
C TRP A 29 26.44 17.15 25.12
N LEU A 30 26.85 16.93 23.87
CA LEU A 30 27.87 17.76 23.22
C LEU A 30 27.40 19.21 23.03
N GLU A 31 26.11 19.43 22.77
CA GLU A 31 25.50 20.76 22.69
C GLU A 31 25.64 21.53 24.02
N THR A 32 25.53 20.84 25.17
CA THR A 32 25.80 21.46 26.48
C THR A 32 27.26 21.82 26.72
N GLN A 33 28.20 21.27 25.94
CA GLN A 33 29.64 21.55 26.05
C GLN A 33 30.09 22.74 25.20
N LEU A 34 29.19 23.34 24.41
CA LEU A 34 29.48 24.50 23.59
C LEU A 34 29.61 25.77 24.44
N PHE A 35 30.63 26.57 24.15
CA PHE A 35 30.84 27.88 24.79
C PHE A 35 31.27 28.94 23.78
N GLU A 36 31.02 30.21 24.11
CA GLU A 36 31.42 31.32 23.25
C GLU A 36 32.90 31.67 23.44
N LYS A 37 33.63 31.82 22.34
CA LYS A 37 34.97 32.41 22.32
C LYS A 37 35.13 33.26 21.07
N ASN A 38 35.44 34.55 21.24
CA ASN A 38 35.58 35.53 20.16
C ASN A 38 34.34 35.60 19.22
N GLY A 39 33.13 35.56 19.77
CA GLY A 39 31.88 35.65 19.00
C GLY A 39 31.58 34.43 18.12
N LYS A 40 32.24 33.29 18.37
CA LYS A 40 32.01 32.03 17.65
C LYS A 40 31.82 30.88 18.63
N PRO A 41 31.08 29.82 18.25
CA PRO A 41 30.94 28.63 19.09
C PRO A 41 32.24 27.84 19.11
N TYR A 42 32.69 27.47 20.30
CA TYR A 42 33.86 26.63 20.56
C TYR A 42 33.47 25.45 21.45
N LEU A 43 34.27 24.40 21.40
CA LEU A 43 34.20 23.25 22.29
C LEU A 43 35.60 22.87 22.77
N LYS A 44 35.67 22.12 23.86
CA LYS A 44 36.93 21.55 24.34
C LYS A 44 37.09 20.14 23.77
N CYS A 45 38.20 19.90 23.08
CA CYS A 45 38.46 18.59 22.49
C CYS A 45 38.61 17.52 23.58
N LEU A 46 37.82 16.45 23.50
CA LEU A 46 37.76 15.41 24.54
C LEU A 46 39.08 14.63 24.71
N ALA A 47 39.85 14.51 23.63
CA ALA A 47 41.13 13.81 23.62
C ALA A 47 42.33 14.72 23.97
N SER A 48 42.31 16.00 23.56
CA SER A 48 43.48 16.89 23.66
C SER A 48 43.34 18.05 24.64
N ASP A 49 42.15 18.25 25.21
CA ASP A 49 41.80 19.34 26.12
C ASP A 49 42.02 20.77 25.57
N LYS A 50 42.22 20.89 24.24
CA LYS A 50 42.37 22.17 23.54
C LYS A 50 41.01 22.73 23.10
N ASP A 51 40.86 24.05 23.18
CA ASP A 51 39.71 24.76 22.63
C ASP A 51 39.74 24.71 21.10
N ARG A 52 38.66 24.22 20.48
CA ARG A 52 38.51 24.12 19.03
C ARG A 52 37.21 24.80 18.57
N PRO A 53 37.21 25.47 17.41
CA PRO A 53 35.99 26.08 16.86
C PRO A 53 35.00 24.96 16.49
N ALA A 54 33.74 25.10 16.92
CA ALA A 54 32.68 24.12 16.70
C ALA A 54 32.15 24.17 15.26
N LYS A 55 32.98 23.77 14.30
CA LYS A 55 32.60 23.57 12.90
C LYS A 55 31.85 22.23 12.75
N PRO A 56 31.03 22.04 11.71
CA PRO A 56 30.34 20.77 11.45
C PRO A 56 31.24 19.53 11.53
N GLU A 57 32.42 19.57 10.91
CA GLU A 57 33.39 18.47 10.92
C GLU A 57 33.97 18.24 12.32
N GLU A 58 34.15 19.31 13.09
CA GLU A 58 34.63 19.23 14.48
C GLU A 58 33.58 18.60 15.39
N ILE A 59 32.29 18.89 15.18
CA ILE A 59 31.19 18.23 15.91
C ILE A 59 31.23 16.73 15.67
N VAL A 60 31.28 16.30 14.40
CA VAL A 60 31.36 14.87 14.04
C VAL A 60 32.62 14.22 14.63
N ARG A 61 33.76 14.94 14.59
CA ARG A 61 35.03 14.47 15.17
C ARG A 61 34.91 14.25 16.68
N GLN A 62 34.31 15.18 17.42
CA GLN A 62 34.14 15.04 18.87
C GLN A 62 33.16 13.92 19.24
N LEU A 63 32.07 13.75 18.49
CA LEU A 63 31.14 12.63 18.70
C LEU A 63 31.84 11.29 18.48
N TRP A 64 32.70 11.17 17.45
CA TRP A 64 33.54 9.99 17.26
C TRP A 64 34.55 9.77 18.39
N ILE A 65 35.22 10.82 18.87
CA ILE A 65 36.14 10.72 20.00
C ILE A 65 35.38 10.21 21.24
N LYS A 66 34.20 10.76 21.55
CA LYS A 66 33.36 10.29 22.66
C LYS A 66 33.02 8.81 22.51
N LYS A 67 32.56 8.40 21.33
CA LYS A 67 32.23 6.99 21.04
C LYS A 67 33.44 6.08 21.23
N LEU A 68 34.61 6.48 20.73
CA LEU A 68 35.86 5.72 20.87
C LEU A 68 36.34 5.60 22.32
N LEU A 69 36.09 6.63 23.15
CA LEU A 69 36.42 6.61 24.58
C LEU A 69 35.44 5.76 25.39
N GLU A 70 34.14 5.89 25.13
CA GLU A 70 33.08 5.36 26.00
C GLU A 70 32.56 3.99 25.55
N GLU A 71 32.43 3.75 24.25
CA GLU A 71 31.92 2.49 23.69
C GLU A 71 33.05 1.54 23.28
N PHE A 72 34.14 2.07 22.72
CA PHE A 72 35.30 1.26 22.31
C PHE A 72 36.42 1.22 23.36
N HIS A 73 36.27 1.97 24.46
CA HIS A 73 37.14 1.96 25.63
C HIS A 73 38.62 2.30 25.37
N TYR A 74 38.95 3.01 24.29
CA TYR A 74 40.31 3.45 24.06
C TYR A 74 40.72 4.52 25.09
N PRO A 75 41.88 4.41 25.75
CA PRO A 75 42.33 5.45 26.67
C PRO A 75 42.79 6.71 25.93
N LYS A 76 42.52 7.89 26.50
CA LYS A 76 42.91 9.20 25.92
C LYS A 76 44.38 9.27 25.48
N ALA A 77 45.28 8.59 26.20
CA ALA A 77 46.71 8.55 25.88
C ALA A 77 47.04 7.99 24.49
N ARG A 78 46.15 7.15 23.90
CA ARG A 78 46.33 6.59 22.56
C ARG A 78 45.84 7.51 21.44
N PHE A 79 45.19 8.63 21.73
CA PHE A 79 44.66 9.52 20.71
C PHE A 79 45.71 10.54 20.26
N LYS A 80 45.85 10.71 18.94
CA LYS A 80 46.49 11.85 18.31
C LYS A 80 45.46 12.54 17.41
N ILE A 81 45.29 13.85 17.58
CA ILE A 81 44.33 14.66 16.82
C ILE A 81 45.12 15.55 15.86
N GLU A 82 44.67 15.63 14.60
CA GLU A 82 45.40 16.33 13.52
C GLU A 82 46.85 15.83 13.40
N TYR A 83 47.00 14.51 13.35
CA TYR A 83 48.30 13.84 13.29
C TYR A 83 48.92 14.02 11.89
N ALA A 84 50.12 14.57 11.82
CA ALA A 84 50.83 14.80 10.57
C ALA A 84 51.29 13.47 9.97
N VAL A 85 50.94 13.21 8.71
CA VAL A 85 51.26 11.96 8.00
C VAL A 85 52.47 12.16 7.09
N TRP A 86 53.45 11.27 7.20
CA TRP A 86 54.75 11.40 6.50
C TRP A 86 54.80 10.58 5.21
N PHE A 87 55.02 11.24 4.08
CA PHE A 87 55.13 10.58 2.78
C PHE A 87 56.58 10.60 2.28
N GLY A 88 57.33 9.54 2.57
CA GLY A 88 58.73 9.43 2.16
C GLY A 88 59.63 10.47 2.86
N SER A 89 60.54 11.11 2.12
CA SER A 89 61.55 12.03 2.66
C SER A 89 61.09 13.50 2.82
N GLY A 90 59.80 13.79 2.61
CA GLY A 90 59.24 15.13 2.78
C GLY A 90 58.00 15.15 3.66
N VAL A 91 57.89 16.18 4.52
CA VAL A 91 56.64 16.53 5.19
C VAL A 91 55.63 16.90 4.11
N SER A 92 54.46 16.26 4.10
CA SER A 92 53.31 16.80 3.36
C SER A 92 52.46 17.62 4.33
N ASP A 93 51.83 18.70 3.86
CA ASP A 93 50.87 19.53 4.64
C ASP A 93 49.56 18.80 5.01
N LYS A 94 49.56 17.46 5.05
CA LYS A 94 48.38 16.63 5.23
C LYS A 94 48.40 15.96 6.60
N SER A 95 47.32 16.13 7.35
CA SER A 95 47.10 15.50 8.66
C SER A 95 45.84 14.66 8.66
N ALA A 96 45.88 13.55 9.39
CA ALA A 96 44.72 12.73 9.69
C ALA A 96 43.95 13.29 10.89
N ASP A 97 42.62 13.22 10.85
CA ASP A 97 41.77 13.87 11.85
C ASP A 97 41.88 13.24 13.24
N ILE A 98 41.80 11.91 13.32
CA ILE A 98 41.98 11.14 14.55
C ILE A 98 42.87 9.94 14.24
N VAL A 99 43.91 9.73 15.02
CA VAL A 99 44.72 8.51 14.99
C VAL A 99 44.69 7.88 16.37
N ILE A 100 44.35 6.59 16.41
CA ILE A 100 44.51 5.75 17.58
C ILE A 100 45.82 5.00 17.44
N MET A 101 46.73 5.18 18.39
CA MET A 101 48.01 4.50 18.42
C MET A 101 47.85 3.07 18.94
N HIS A 102 48.78 2.20 18.58
CA HIS A 102 48.99 0.93 19.26
C HIS A 102 49.32 1.14 20.75
N ALA A 103 49.31 0.06 21.53
CA ALA A 103 49.66 0.10 22.95
C ALA A 103 51.08 0.65 23.20
N ASP A 104 51.97 0.54 22.22
CA ASP A 104 53.32 1.11 22.24
C ASP A 104 53.35 2.65 22.18
N GLY A 105 52.29 3.28 21.69
CA GLY A 105 52.21 4.72 21.48
C GLY A 105 53.02 5.25 20.30
N GLU A 106 53.65 4.37 19.51
CA GLU A 106 54.58 4.72 18.42
C GLU A 106 53.96 4.48 17.05
N HIS A 107 53.19 3.40 16.88
CA HIS A 107 52.60 3.03 15.59
C HIS A 107 51.11 3.38 15.52
N ALA A 108 50.66 3.86 14.36
CA ALA A 108 49.23 4.08 14.12
C ALA A 108 48.49 2.75 14.01
N TYR A 109 47.45 2.57 14.83
CA TYR A 109 46.59 1.39 14.80
C TYR A 109 45.32 1.62 13.97
N ILE A 110 44.65 2.75 14.19
CA ILE A 110 43.46 3.15 13.45
C ILE A 110 43.62 4.59 13.00
N ILE A 111 43.41 4.87 11.72
CA ILE A 111 43.38 6.22 11.18
C ILE A 111 41.95 6.57 10.77
N PHE A 112 41.42 7.66 11.31
CA PHE A 112 40.12 8.20 10.95
C PHE A 112 40.26 9.47 10.12
N GLU A 113 39.43 9.56 9.09
CA GLU A 113 39.17 10.80 8.38
C GLU A 113 37.70 11.20 8.56
N VAL A 114 37.50 12.40 9.06
CA VAL A 114 36.22 13.04 9.33
C VAL A 114 36.12 14.29 8.45
N LYS A 115 35.72 14.10 7.19
CA LYS A 115 35.74 15.15 6.15
C LYS A 115 34.43 15.33 5.40
N LYS A 116 34.24 16.54 4.84
CA LYS A 116 33.52 16.82 3.58
C LYS A 116 34.52 16.74 2.43
N PRO A 117 34.40 15.84 1.41
CA PRO A 117 33.32 15.76 0.40
C PRO A 117 32.98 14.28 0.01
N LYS A 118 32.64 14.01 -1.27
CA LYS A 118 32.28 12.69 -1.85
C LYS A 118 33.11 11.53 -1.29
N ARG A 119 32.43 10.43 -0.91
CA ARG A 119 32.99 9.19 -0.33
C ARG A 119 34.27 8.71 -1.02
N GLU A 120 34.34 8.79 -2.35
CA GLU A 120 35.50 8.33 -3.13
C GLU A 120 36.81 9.08 -2.82
N ASP A 121 36.75 10.40 -2.67
CA ASP A 121 37.94 11.22 -2.44
C ASP A 121 38.50 10.99 -1.03
N GLY A 122 37.61 10.87 -0.04
CA GLY A 122 37.97 10.55 1.35
C GLY A 122 38.62 9.16 1.48
N LEU A 123 38.07 8.14 0.80
CA LEU A 123 38.63 6.79 0.84
C LEU A 123 39.99 6.70 0.13
N LYS A 124 40.21 7.41 -0.98
CA LYS A 124 41.53 7.50 -1.64
C LYS A 124 42.57 8.11 -0.71
N GLN A 125 42.20 9.17 0.00
CA GLN A 125 43.06 9.84 0.97
C GLN A 125 43.40 8.93 2.16
N LEU A 126 42.41 8.24 2.74
CA LEU A 126 42.62 7.29 3.83
C LEU A 126 43.54 6.13 3.45
N LYS A 127 43.37 5.55 2.26
CA LYS A 127 44.28 4.50 1.77
C LYS A 127 45.71 5.01 1.61
N SER A 128 45.87 6.28 1.22
CA SER A 128 47.19 6.92 1.15
C SER A 128 47.81 7.07 2.55
N TYR A 129 47.03 7.44 3.56
CA TYR A 129 47.48 7.53 4.95
C TYR A 129 47.83 6.18 5.57
N ALA A 130 46.99 5.17 5.36
CA ALA A 130 47.26 3.81 5.81
C ALA A 130 48.59 3.28 5.26
N GLN A 131 48.87 3.59 3.98
CA GLN A 131 50.09 3.14 3.33
C GLN A 131 51.34 3.85 3.88
N ALA A 132 51.23 5.14 4.20
CA ALA A 132 52.32 5.94 4.76
C ALA A 132 52.68 5.53 6.20
N GLU A 133 51.67 5.41 7.07
CA GLU A 133 51.86 5.12 8.50
C GLU A 133 51.86 3.63 8.83
N GLY A 134 51.56 2.77 7.86
CA GLY A 134 51.46 1.33 8.06
C GLY A 134 50.22 0.87 8.84
N SER A 135 49.24 1.76 9.06
CA SER A 135 48.05 1.48 9.88
C SER A 135 47.24 0.29 9.34
N PRO A 136 46.90 -0.71 10.18
CA PRO A 136 46.10 -1.86 9.76
C PRO A 136 44.63 -1.50 9.53
N ILE A 137 44.11 -0.47 10.20
CA ILE A 137 42.70 -0.08 10.09
C ILE A 137 42.61 1.38 9.66
N VAL A 138 41.69 1.67 8.73
CA VAL A 138 41.29 3.02 8.39
C VAL A 138 39.77 3.17 8.39
N ALA A 139 39.28 4.29 8.92
CA ALA A 139 37.87 4.58 9.03
C ALA A 139 37.53 5.94 8.41
N TRP A 140 36.47 5.98 7.61
CA TRP A 140 35.92 7.21 7.07
C TRP A 140 34.53 7.45 7.64
N SER A 141 34.24 8.67 8.06
CA SER A 141 32.87 9.04 8.42
C SER A 141 32.54 10.50 8.13
N ASN A 142 31.28 10.74 7.75
CA ASN A 142 30.70 12.08 7.61
C ASN A 142 29.58 12.35 8.63
N GLY A 143 29.42 11.50 9.65
CA GLY A 143 28.35 11.59 10.66
C GLY A 143 27.06 10.85 10.29
N GLU A 144 26.87 10.51 9.01
CA GLU A 144 25.74 9.71 8.51
C GLU A 144 26.18 8.29 8.11
N ASN A 145 27.33 8.20 7.44
CA ASN A 145 27.91 6.97 6.93
C ASN A 145 29.26 6.68 7.60
N LEU A 146 29.56 5.40 7.77
CA LEU A 146 30.82 4.89 8.28
C LEU A 146 31.33 3.81 7.33
N VAL A 147 32.60 3.92 6.94
CA VAL A 147 33.30 2.88 6.18
C VAL A 147 34.57 2.52 6.93
N ILE A 148 34.76 1.25 7.23
CA ILE A 148 35.93 0.74 7.95
C ILE A 148 36.65 -0.22 7.02
N LEU A 149 37.91 0.05 6.72
CA LEU A 149 38.75 -0.80 5.90
C LEU A 149 39.88 -1.38 6.73
N HIS A 150 40.08 -2.68 6.59
CA HIS A 150 41.27 -3.40 7.02
C HIS A 150 42.27 -3.46 5.87
N ARG A 151 43.53 -3.13 6.15
CA ARG A 151 44.66 -3.25 5.22
C ARG A 151 45.33 -4.61 5.42
N GLU A 152 45.09 -5.53 4.49
CA GLU A 152 45.66 -6.88 4.51
C GLU A 152 47.11 -6.88 3.99
N GLU A 153 47.32 -6.20 2.88
CA GLU A 153 48.61 -6.04 2.22
C GLU A 153 48.77 -4.61 1.68
N PRO A 154 49.98 -4.19 1.27
CA PRO A 154 50.14 -2.92 0.55
C PRO A 154 49.18 -2.81 -0.64
N ASN A 155 48.27 -1.83 -0.59
CA ASN A 155 47.19 -1.58 -1.55
C ASN A 155 46.01 -2.57 -1.55
N VAL A 156 46.02 -3.61 -0.73
CA VAL A 156 44.90 -4.56 -0.59
C VAL A 156 44.11 -4.20 0.67
N TYR A 157 42.83 -3.89 0.48
CA TYR A 157 41.94 -3.48 1.56
C TYR A 157 40.64 -4.28 1.50
N SER A 158 40.22 -4.85 2.63
CA SER A 158 38.90 -5.45 2.83
C SER A 158 38.06 -4.59 3.75
N GLN A 159 36.74 -4.60 3.57
CA GLN A 159 35.84 -3.87 4.45
C GLN A 159 35.51 -4.73 5.68
N ILE A 160 35.59 -4.13 6.88
CA ILE A 160 35.21 -4.78 8.13
C ILE A 160 33.99 -4.08 8.75
N THR A 161 33.34 -4.77 9.70
CA THR A 161 32.01 -4.37 10.19
C THR A 161 32.04 -3.49 11.43
N SER A 162 33.12 -3.55 12.20
CA SER A 162 33.28 -2.73 13.40
C SER A 162 34.74 -2.37 13.60
N ILE A 163 34.96 -1.44 14.51
CA ILE A 163 36.27 -1.10 15.02
C ILE A 163 36.53 -2.01 16.23
N PRO A 164 37.72 -2.59 16.38
CA PRO A 164 38.06 -3.35 17.59
C PRO A 164 37.91 -2.46 18.82
N THR A 165 37.29 -2.96 19.87
CA THR A 165 37.42 -2.35 21.20
C THR A 165 38.86 -2.50 21.70
N VAL A 166 39.23 -1.76 22.75
CA VAL A 166 40.60 -1.80 23.31
C VAL A 166 41.06 -3.21 23.70
N ASP A 167 40.11 -4.08 24.08
CA ASP A 167 40.34 -5.45 24.53
C ASP A 167 40.20 -6.49 23.41
N GLN A 168 39.76 -6.07 22.22
CA GLN A 168 39.61 -6.94 21.05
C GLN A 168 40.80 -6.80 20.12
N THR A 169 41.21 -7.92 19.55
CA THR A 169 42.12 -7.91 18.40
C THR A 169 41.33 -7.62 17.12
N LEU A 170 42.04 -7.19 16.09
CA LEU A 170 41.47 -7.07 14.74
C LEU A 170 40.96 -8.42 14.23
N GLN A 171 41.66 -9.52 14.57
CA GLN A 171 41.21 -10.86 14.21
C GLN A 171 39.90 -11.23 14.91
N ASP A 172 39.69 -10.81 16.16
CA ASP A 172 38.42 -11.05 16.85
C ASP A 172 37.26 -10.37 16.11
N VAL A 173 37.46 -9.13 15.65
CA VAL A 173 36.43 -8.43 14.87
C VAL A 173 36.20 -9.06 13.49
N ILE A 174 37.26 -9.53 12.82
CA ILE A 174 37.17 -10.17 11.51
C ILE A 174 36.49 -11.55 11.62
N THR A 175 36.79 -12.31 12.68
CA THR A 175 36.29 -13.68 12.87
C THR A 175 34.97 -13.75 13.63
N GLU A 176 34.52 -12.66 14.24
CA GLU A 176 33.25 -12.61 14.95
C GLU A 176 32.09 -12.84 13.99
N GLN A 177 31.55 -14.05 14.02
CA GLN A 177 30.33 -14.39 13.29
C GLN A 177 29.11 -13.98 14.12
N TRP A 178 28.29 -13.12 13.54
CA TRP A 178 27.06 -12.67 14.18
C TRP A 178 26.02 -13.80 14.21
N THR A 179 25.29 -13.88 15.32
CA THR A 179 24.13 -14.76 15.44
C THR A 179 22.83 -13.95 15.32
N ILE A 180 21.71 -14.66 15.11
CA ILE A 180 20.38 -14.03 15.07
C ILE A 180 20.02 -13.33 16.39
N GLU A 181 20.48 -13.84 17.54
CA GLU A 181 20.30 -13.20 18.85
C GLU A 181 21.04 -11.86 18.90
N LYS A 182 22.31 -11.85 18.46
CA LYS A 182 23.10 -10.61 18.39
C LYS A 182 22.45 -9.60 17.44
N LEU A 183 22.03 -10.03 16.25
CA LEU A 183 21.32 -9.17 15.30
C LEU A 183 20.02 -8.61 15.89
N THR A 184 19.32 -9.37 16.73
CA THR A 184 18.10 -8.92 17.39
C THR A 184 18.38 -7.81 18.40
N VAL A 185 19.44 -7.94 19.20
CA VAL A 185 19.86 -6.91 20.18
C VAL A 185 20.42 -5.67 19.48
N GLU A 186 21.25 -5.87 18.45
CA GLU A 186 21.94 -4.82 17.73
C GLU A 186 21.13 -4.23 16.57
N ASN A 187 19.84 -4.61 16.43
CA ASN A 187 19.01 -4.23 15.29
C ASN A 187 18.98 -2.71 15.11
N ARG A 188 19.54 -2.26 13.98
CA ARG A 188 19.71 -0.85 13.65
C ARG A 188 18.39 -0.09 13.59
N LEU A 189 17.31 -0.73 13.14
CA LEU A 189 15.97 -0.11 13.08
C LEU A 189 15.49 0.35 14.46
N VAL A 190 15.70 -0.47 15.49
CA VAL A 190 15.26 -0.17 16.86
C VAL A 190 16.22 0.80 17.55
N ARG A 191 17.53 0.53 17.48
CA ARG A 191 18.55 1.33 18.19
C ARG A 191 18.65 2.76 17.67
N GLU A 192 18.57 2.94 16.36
CA GLU A 192 18.70 4.24 15.70
C GLU A 192 17.34 4.89 15.41
N ARG A 193 16.22 4.25 15.78
CA ARG A 193 14.85 4.70 15.45
C ARG A 193 14.68 5.03 13.96
N LEU A 194 15.28 4.19 13.11
CA LEU A 194 15.23 4.33 11.65
C LEU A 194 14.04 3.55 11.09
N SER A 195 13.40 4.07 10.05
CA SER A 195 12.44 3.30 9.26
C SER A 195 13.14 2.52 8.16
N LEU A 196 12.66 1.30 7.90
CA LEU A 196 13.16 0.48 6.79
C LEU A 196 12.95 1.16 5.44
N LYS A 197 11.87 1.95 5.30
CA LYS A 197 11.61 2.86 4.17
C LYS A 197 12.81 3.77 3.88
N LYS A 198 13.40 4.39 4.91
CA LYS A 198 14.55 5.27 4.75
C LYS A 198 15.79 4.52 4.25
N ILE A 199 16.04 3.33 4.77
CA ILE A 199 17.18 2.50 4.33
C ILE A 199 17.03 2.12 2.85
N ILE A 200 15.81 1.80 2.42
CA ILE A 200 15.50 1.50 1.01
C ILE A 200 15.73 2.73 0.12
N LEU A 201 15.24 3.91 0.53
CA LEU A 201 15.49 5.17 -0.16
C LEU A 201 16.99 5.43 -0.33
N ASP A 202 17.76 5.27 0.74
CA ASP A 202 19.21 5.47 0.71
C ASP A 202 19.92 4.48 -0.23
N LEU A 203 19.44 3.22 -0.30
CA LEU A 203 19.94 2.22 -1.27
C LEU A 203 19.67 2.62 -2.72
N GLU A 204 18.47 3.12 -3.01
CA GLU A 204 18.08 3.57 -4.35
C GLU A 204 18.89 4.79 -4.79
N ASP A 205 18.93 5.83 -3.95
CA ASP A 205 19.55 7.11 -4.24
C ASP A 205 21.08 7.02 -4.35
N LEU A 206 21.73 6.24 -3.47
CA LEU A 206 23.20 6.22 -3.38
C LEU A 206 23.85 5.17 -4.25
N VAL A 207 23.16 4.06 -4.54
CA VAL A 207 23.77 2.88 -5.18
C VAL A 207 23.13 2.57 -6.53
N LEU A 208 21.80 2.51 -6.60
CA LEU A 208 21.11 1.96 -7.77
C LEU A 208 20.91 2.99 -8.88
N ALA A 209 20.76 4.28 -8.53
CA ALA A 209 20.64 5.36 -9.50
C ALA A 209 21.85 5.51 -10.45
N ASN A 210 23.04 5.04 -10.04
CA ASN A 210 24.28 5.11 -10.83
C ASN A 210 24.69 3.74 -11.41
N ALA A 211 23.87 2.71 -11.27
CA ALA A 211 24.21 1.37 -11.71
C ALA A 211 23.88 1.14 -13.19
N GLU A 212 24.92 1.09 -14.03
CA GLU A 212 24.77 0.77 -15.46
C GLU A 212 24.12 -0.60 -15.69
N GLY A 213 23.10 -0.65 -16.55
CA GLY A 213 22.41 -1.88 -16.94
C GLY A 213 21.36 -2.38 -15.95
N ILE A 214 20.97 -1.57 -14.96
CA ILE A 214 19.87 -1.85 -14.04
C ILE A 214 18.66 -1.01 -14.45
N ASP A 215 17.74 -1.63 -15.17
CA ASP A 215 16.50 -0.99 -15.63
C ASP A 215 15.43 -0.90 -14.51
N ASP A 216 15.58 -1.69 -13.45
CA ASP A 216 14.61 -1.82 -12.35
C ASP A 216 15.33 -1.94 -11.00
N SER A 217 15.61 -0.80 -10.36
CA SER A 217 16.25 -0.72 -9.03
C SER A 217 15.47 -1.51 -7.98
N PHE A 218 14.14 -1.45 -8.06
CA PHE A 218 13.23 -2.16 -7.16
C PHE A 218 13.49 -3.67 -7.15
N ASP A 219 13.63 -4.30 -8.32
CA ASP A 219 13.81 -5.76 -8.43
C ASP A 219 15.11 -6.19 -7.75
N GLU A 220 16.17 -5.38 -7.81
CA GLU A 220 17.44 -5.66 -7.15
C GLU A 220 17.38 -5.44 -5.62
N VAL A 221 16.75 -4.37 -5.14
CA VAL A 221 16.52 -4.18 -3.69
C VAL A 221 15.71 -5.35 -3.13
N PHE A 222 14.66 -5.73 -3.85
CA PHE A 222 13.76 -6.79 -3.41
C PHE A 222 14.48 -8.16 -3.35
N LYS A 223 15.37 -8.48 -4.29
CA LYS A 223 16.22 -9.69 -4.22
C LYS A 223 17.13 -9.71 -2.99
N LEU A 224 17.70 -8.55 -2.62
CA LEU A 224 18.55 -8.44 -1.43
C LEU A 224 17.74 -8.62 -0.14
N ILE A 225 16.58 -7.97 -0.04
CA ILE A 225 15.64 -8.16 1.08
C ILE A 225 15.25 -9.64 1.19
N TYR A 226 14.96 -10.28 0.07
CA TYR A 226 14.56 -11.68 0.03
C TYR A 226 15.67 -12.64 0.47
N ALA A 227 16.90 -12.42 0.00
CA ALA A 227 18.07 -13.19 0.43
C ALA A 227 18.33 -13.02 1.93
N LYS A 228 18.12 -11.81 2.46
CA LYS A 228 18.26 -11.51 3.88
C LYS A 228 17.19 -12.18 4.74
N LEU A 229 15.93 -12.13 4.32
CA LEU A 229 14.83 -12.84 5.00
C LEU A 229 15.12 -14.34 5.09
N TYR A 230 15.62 -14.93 4.01
CA TYR A 230 15.99 -16.34 4.01
C TYR A 230 17.15 -16.62 4.96
N ASP A 231 18.17 -15.75 5.00
CA ASP A 231 19.31 -15.91 5.89
C ASP A 231 18.90 -15.92 7.37
N GLU A 232 18.03 -14.99 7.77
CA GLU A 232 17.51 -14.91 9.13
C GLU A 232 16.61 -16.11 9.48
N TRP A 233 15.76 -16.53 8.53
CA TRP A 233 14.97 -17.75 8.68
C TRP A 233 15.85 -18.99 8.84
N ALA A 234 16.88 -19.14 8.00
CA ALA A 234 17.81 -20.27 8.03
C ALA A 234 18.65 -20.26 9.30
N ALA A 235 19.15 -19.10 9.76
CA ALA A 235 19.85 -19.00 11.03
C ALA A 235 19.01 -19.52 12.19
N THR A 236 17.71 -19.24 12.20
CA THR A 236 16.78 -19.65 13.25
C THR A 236 16.36 -21.13 13.14
N ASN A 237 16.14 -21.64 11.92
CA ASN A 237 15.48 -22.93 11.69
C ASN A 237 16.40 -24.05 11.21
N ASP A 238 17.54 -23.72 10.60
CA ASP A 238 18.51 -24.70 10.12
C ASP A 238 19.58 -24.93 11.20
N ARG A 239 19.50 -26.11 11.83
CA ARG A 239 20.44 -26.53 12.88
C ARG A 239 21.89 -26.50 12.44
N THR A 240 22.18 -26.64 11.14
CA THR A 240 23.56 -26.60 10.63
C THR A 240 24.15 -25.18 10.67
N ARG A 241 23.29 -24.15 10.68
CA ARG A 241 23.70 -22.74 10.75
C ARG A 241 24.16 -22.36 12.16
N ASN A 242 23.77 -23.10 13.20
CA ASN A 242 24.06 -22.77 14.60
C ASN A 242 23.78 -21.29 14.92
N HIS A 243 22.60 -20.79 14.51
CA HIS A 243 22.18 -19.39 14.73
C HIS A 243 22.98 -18.32 13.98
N LYS A 244 23.99 -18.69 13.17
CA LYS A 244 24.88 -17.74 12.49
C LYS A 244 24.21 -17.08 11.28
N ILE A 245 24.47 -15.79 11.09
CA ILE A 245 24.00 -14.96 9.98
C ILE A 245 25.08 -14.87 8.90
N GLN A 246 24.73 -15.08 7.62
CA GLN A 246 25.65 -15.01 6.47
C GLN A 246 25.48 -13.73 5.64
N PHE A 247 24.31 -13.07 5.72
CA PHE A 247 24.02 -11.79 5.09
C PHE A 247 24.73 -10.65 5.85
N ARG A 248 26.06 -10.67 5.78
CA ARG A 248 26.96 -9.73 6.45
C ARG A 248 28.31 -9.74 5.76
N ILE A 249 29.09 -8.67 5.90
CA ILE A 249 30.47 -8.63 5.40
C ILE A 249 31.40 -9.20 6.49
N TYR A 250 32.19 -10.23 6.19
CA TYR A 250 33.17 -10.84 7.08
C TYR A 250 34.59 -10.79 6.49
N GLY A 251 34.91 -9.70 5.77
CA GLY A 251 36.21 -9.49 5.13
C GLY A 251 36.36 -10.11 3.75
N GLU A 252 35.30 -10.68 3.16
CA GLU A 252 35.35 -11.22 1.81
C GLU A 252 35.63 -10.14 0.75
N SER A 253 36.27 -10.53 -0.36
CA SER A 253 36.35 -9.68 -1.54
C SER A 253 34.96 -9.39 -2.11
N PRO A 254 34.76 -8.29 -2.87
CA PRO A 254 33.45 -7.99 -3.47
C PRO A 254 32.84 -9.17 -4.24
N ARG A 255 33.68 -9.94 -4.94
CA ARG A 255 33.25 -11.09 -5.74
C ARG A 255 32.80 -12.27 -4.87
N GLU A 256 33.55 -12.60 -3.83
CA GLU A 256 33.18 -13.67 -2.89
C GLU A 256 31.91 -13.31 -2.12
N LEU A 257 31.76 -12.05 -1.73
CA LEU A 257 30.52 -11.56 -1.12
C LEU A 257 29.34 -11.69 -2.09
N TYR A 258 29.51 -11.32 -3.36
CA TYR A 258 28.50 -11.51 -4.39
C TYR A 258 28.07 -12.98 -4.50
N ASP A 259 29.03 -13.91 -4.59
CA ASP A 259 28.73 -15.34 -4.70
C ASP A 259 27.97 -15.86 -3.46
N LYS A 260 28.34 -15.39 -2.26
CA LYS A 260 27.64 -15.72 -1.01
C LYS A 260 26.20 -15.22 -1.00
N ILE A 261 25.99 -13.92 -1.28
CA ILE A 261 24.65 -13.32 -1.23
C ILE A 261 23.75 -13.85 -2.35
N ASN A 262 24.29 -14.07 -3.56
CA ASN A 262 23.57 -14.71 -4.65
C ASN A 262 23.26 -16.18 -4.33
N GLY A 263 24.16 -16.86 -3.59
CA GLY A 263 23.91 -18.20 -3.03
C GLY A 263 22.74 -18.24 -2.06
N LEU A 264 22.65 -17.27 -1.14
CA LEU A 264 21.50 -17.10 -0.23
C LEU A 264 20.21 -16.84 -1.02
N PHE A 265 20.27 -15.96 -2.01
CA PHE A 265 19.13 -15.67 -2.90
C PHE A 265 18.65 -16.93 -3.63
N ASN A 266 19.56 -17.74 -4.18
CA ASN A 266 19.21 -18.98 -4.86
C ASN A 266 18.55 -20.02 -3.91
N GLN A 267 19.03 -20.11 -2.67
CA GLN A 267 18.39 -20.95 -1.66
C GLN A 267 17.00 -20.43 -1.27
N ALA A 268 16.84 -19.11 -1.15
CA ALA A 268 15.55 -18.47 -0.91
C ALA A 268 14.54 -18.82 -2.01
N LYS A 269 14.93 -18.73 -3.30
CA LYS A 269 14.08 -19.13 -4.44
C LYS A 269 13.65 -20.60 -4.37
N ASN A 270 14.53 -21.48 -3.90
CA ASN A 270 14.23 -22.90 -3.80
C ASN A 270 13.27 -23.21 -2.65
N LYS A 271 13.42 -22.50 -1.53
CA LYS A 271 12.58 -22.62 -0.33
C LYS A 271 11.19 -22.04 -0.57
N TRP A 272 11.14 -20.84 -1.15
CA TRP A 272 9.95 -20.05 -1.38
C TRP A 272 9.76 -19.88 -2.89
N ARG A 273 9.16 -20.90 -3.51
CA ARG A 273 8.97 -20.97 -4.97
C ARG A 273 7.85 -20.02 -5.42
N GLY A 274 7.95 -19.52 -6.65
CA GLY A 274 6.88 -18.75 -7.29
C GLY A 274 6.93 -17.23 -7.08
N ILE A 275 7.97 -16.70 -6.44
CA ILE A 275 8.23 -15.24 -6.34
C ILE A 275 9.22 -14.79 -7.42
N PHE A 276 10.31 -15.53 -7.60
CA PHE A 276 11.31 -15.28 -8.64
C PHE A 276 11.47 -16.49 -9.55
N GLY A 277 11.82 -16.26 -10.81
CA GLY A 277 12.16 -17.30 -11.77
C GLY A 277 13.41 -18.08 -11.36
N ARG A 278 13.50 -19.35 -11.80
CA ARG A 278 14.65 -20.22 -11.44
C ARG A 278 15.98 -19.65 -11.93
N ASP A 279 15.97 -19.00 -13.08
CA ASP A 279 17.17 -18.46 -13.73
C ASP A 279 17.49 -17.00 -13.32
N GLU A 280 16.66 -16.38 -12.49
CA GLU A 280 16.93 -15.02 -12.02
C GLU A 280 18.13 -15.00 -11.08
N SER A 281 18.99 -13.99 -11.21
CA SER A 281 20.12 -13.75 -10.30
C SER A 281 20.20 -12.27 -9.96
N ILE A 282 21.02 -11.95 -8.97
CA ILE A 282 21.32 -10.56 -8.61
C ILE A 282 22.18 -9.97 -9.73
N ARG A 283 21.74 -8.86 -10.33
CA ARG A 283 22.44 -8.20 -11.47
C ARG A 283 23.40 -7.10 -11.03
N LEU A 284 23.46 -6.81 -9.73
CA LEU A 284 24.38 -5.82 -9.16
C LEU A 284 25.85 -6.19 -9.42
N LYS A 285 26.65 -5.19 -9.81
CA LYS A 285 28.12 -5.32 -9.82
C LYS A 285 28.60 -5.63 -8.38
N PRO A 286 29.66 -6.45 -8.20
CA PRO A 286 30.15 -6.84 -6.87
C PRO A 286 30.37 -5.67 -5.90
N GLU A 287 30.87 -4.53 -6.38
CA GLU A 287 31.14 -3.33 -5.60
C GLU A 287 29.85 -2.63 -5.13
N HIS A 288 28.82 -2.62 -5.98
CA HIS A 288 27.51 -2.08 -5.64
C HIS A 288 26.81 -2.98 -4.63
N LEU A 289 26.87 -4.30 -4.83
CA LEU A 289 26.30 -5.27 -3.89
C LEU A 289 26.94 -5.14 -2.50
N LEU A 290 28.27 -4.99 -2.42
CA LEU A 290 28.96 -4.78 -1.15
C LEU A 290 28.43 -3.54 -0.41
N THR A 291 28.23 -2.43 -1.14
CA THR A 291 27.63 -1.23 -0.54
C THR A 291 26.20 -1.50 -0.07
N CYS A 292 25.36 -2.16 -0.87
CA CYS A 292 23.99 -2.49 -0.47
C CYS A 292 23.92 -3.38 0.77
N VAL A 293 24.78 -4.40 0.85
CA VAL A 293 24.88 -5.29 2.02
C VAL A 293 25.27 -4.49 3.26
N SER A 294 26.16 -3.49 3.14
CA SER A 294 26.55 -2.68 4.30
C SER A 294 25.39 -1.89 4.94
N PHE A 295 24.36 -1.52 4.17
CA PHE A 295 23.16 -0.86 4.69
C PHE A 295 22.19 -1.83 5.38
N LEU A 296 22.13 -3.09 4.91
CA LEU A 296 21.14 -4.08 5.34
C LEU A 296 21.66 -5.08 6.38
N GLN A 297 22.98 -5.25 6.53
CA GLN A 297 23.56 -6.31 7.37
C GLN A 297 23.22 -6.21 8.87
N ASP A 298 22.98 -5.00 9.40
CA ASP A 298 22.67 -4.72 10.81
C ASP A 298 21.15 -4.55 11.06
N VAL A 299 20.34 -4.77 10.02
CA VAL A 299 18.88 -4.68 10.11
C VAL A 299 18.32 -6.08 10.40
N LYS A 300 17.29 -6.23 11.24
CA LYS A 300 16.54 -7.49 11.35
C LYS A 300 15.19 -7.34 10.66
N LEU A 301 14.84 -8.29 9.77
CA LEU A 301 13.62 -8.25 8.97
C LEU A 301 12.63 -9.38 9.30
N PHE A 302 13.12 -10.60 9.51
CA PHE A 302 12.29 -11.77 9.75
C PHE A 302 11.64 -11.69 11.14
N ASN A 303 10.32 -11.89 11.25
CA ASN A 303 9.56 -11.67 12.48
C ASN A 303 9.82 -10.30 13.14
N ALA A 304 10.22 -9.29 12.35
CA ALA A 304 10.14 -7.91 12.81
C ALA A 304 8.66 -7.52 12.87
N ASN A 305 8.31 -6.54 13.70
CA ASN A 305 6.94 -6.04 13.78
C ASN A 305 6.48 -5.66 12.37
N LEU A 306 5.35 -6.20 11.92
CA LEU A 306 4.89 -6.00 10.55
C LEU A 306 4.73 -4.54 10.18
N GLN A 307 4.44 -3.68 11.16
CA GLN A 307 4.39 -2.23 10.96
C GLN A 307 5.64 -1.67 10.25
N VAL A 308 6.82 -2.17 10.63
CA VAL A 308 8.11 -1.71 10.07
C VAL A 308 8.33 -2.23 8.66
N ILE A 309 7.74 -3.39 8.37
CA ILE A 309 7.81 -4.08 7.09
C ILE A 309 6.80 -3.46 6.13
N ASP A 310 5.55 -3.29 6.57
CA ASP A 310 4.44 -2.72 5.82
C ASP A 310 4.75 -1.30 5.34
N GLU A 311 5.31 -0.41 6.18
CA GLU A 311 5.66 0.95 5.77
C GLU A 311 6.71 0.96 4.63
N ALA A 312 7.69 0.07 4.72
CA ALA A 312 8.76 -0.06 3.74
C ALA A 312 8.26 -0.64 2.41
N PHE A 313 7.39 -1.65 2.48
CA PHE A 313 6.77 -2.25 1.30
C PHE A 313 5.72 -1.34 0.68
N GLU A 314 4.98 -0.56 1.46
CA GLU A 314 4.09 0.51 0.98
C GLU A 314 4.86 1.54 0.16
N TYR A 315 6.01 2.00 0.66
CA TYR A 315 6.88 2.90 -0.10
C TYR A 315 7.33 2.27 -1.42
N LEU A 316 7.85 1.04 -1.38
CA LEU A 316 8.32 0.33 -2.57
C LEU A 316 7.22 0.16 -3.64
N ILE A 317 5.99 -0.17 -3.23
CA ILE A 317 4.84 -0.26 -4.15
C ILE A 317 4.50 1.10 -4.74
N THR A 318 4.52 2.14 -3.92
CA THR A 318 4.20 3.50 -4.35
C THR A 318 5.12 3.96 -5.46
N GLU A 319 6.44 3.73 -5.33
CA GLU A 319 7.42 4.05 -6.38
C GLU A 319 7.17 3.24 -7.66
N VAL A 320 6.82 1.95 -7.53
CA VAL A 320 6.48 1.09 -8.66
C VAL A 320 5.17 1.51 -9.34
N ALA A 321 4.22 2.06 -8.57
CA ALA A 321 2.93 2.52 -9.05
C ALA A 321 2.98 3.93 -9.66
N LYS A 322 4.05 4.71 -9.43
CA LYS A 322 4.28 6.01 -10.08
C LYS A 322 4.29 5.83 -11.61
N GLY A 323 3.17 6.18 -12.24
CA GLY A 323 2.96 6.07 -13.69
C GLY A 323 1.71 5.27 -14.09
N LYS A 324 1.15 4.43 -13.20
CA LYS A 324 -0.10 3.68 -13.45
C LYS A 324 -1.27 4.34 -12.73
N LYS A 325 -1.97 5.24 -13.43
CA LYS A 325 -3.14 5.99 -12.90
C LYS A 325 -4.16 5.03 -12.24
N GLY A 326 -4.46 5.24 -10.96
CA GLY A 326 -5.58 4.60 -10.25
C GLY A 326 -5.25 3.43 -9.32
N GLN A 327 -3.97 3.11 -9.07
CA GLN A 327 -3.55 2.17 -8.03
C GLN A 327 -3.22 2.94 -6.75
N TYR A 328 -3.89 2.62 -5.65
CA TYR A 328 -3.75 3.31 -4.36
C TYR A 328 -3.56 2.28 -3.26
N PHE A 329 -2.63 2.55 -2.35
CA PHE A 329 -2.45 1.73 -1.16
C PHE A 329 -3.54 2.04 -0.12
N THR A 330 -4.04 1.01 0.56
CA THR A 330 -5.01 1.15 1.63
C THR A 330 -4.28 1.40 2.95
N PRO A 331 -4.45 2.57 3.60
CA PRO A 331 -3.79 2.83 4.86
C PRO A 331 -4.14 1.79 5.91
N ARG A 332 -3.17 1.45 6.76
CA ARG A 332 -3.32 0.39 7.76
C ARG A 332 -4.54 0.54 8.65
N TRP A 333 -4.81 1.73 9.16
CA TRP A 333 -5.97 1.98 10.03
C TRP A 333 -7.31 1.74 9.32
N VAL A 334 -7.37 1.88 7.99
CA VAL A 334 -8.54 1.50 7.19
C VAL A 334 -8.65 -0.02 7.10
N ILE A 335 -7.52 -0.72 6.88
CA ILE A 335 -7.47 -2.19 6.85
C ILE A 335 -7.92 -2.76 8.20
N ASP A 336 -7.34 -2.28 9.29
CA ASP A 336 -7.64 -2.72 10.66
C ASP A 336 -9.12 -2.51 11.01
N MET A 337 -9.69 -1.36 10.63
CA MET A 337 -11.13 -1.09 10.77
C MET A 337 -11.98 -2.14 10.01
N CYS A 338 -11.66 -2.40 8.73
CA CYS A 338 -12.41 -3.37 7.93
C CYS A 338 -12.33 -4.79 8.49
N VAL A 339 -11.12 -5.24 8.84
CA VAL A 339 -10.86 -6.57 9.39
C VAL A 339 -11.60 -6.74 10.72
N LYS A 340 -11.50 -5.74 11.61
CA LYS A 340 -12.24 -5.73 12.86
C LYS A 340 -13.74 -5.83 12.60
N MET A 341 -14.33 -4.91 11.84
CA MET A 341 -15.78 -4.89 11.60
C MET A 341 -16.31 -6.19 10.97
N LEU A 342 -15.57 -6.83 10.06
CA LEU A 342 -15.97 -8.12 9.48
C LEU A 342 -15.62 -9.34 10.34
N ASN A 343 -14.75 -9.22 11.34
CA ASN A 343 -14.37 -10.29 12.27
C ASN A 343 -14.11 -11.68 11.61
N PRO A 344 -13.03 -11.84 10.82
CA PRO A 344 -12.66 -13.15 10.26
C PRO A 344 -12.44 -14.23 11.33
N ARG A 345 -12.94 -15.45 11.07
CA ARG A 345 -12.75 -16.62 11.93
C ARG A 345 -11.91 -17.70 11.23
N ILE A 346 -11.27 -18.57 12.01
CA ILE A 346 -10.33 -19.60 11.51
C ILE A 346 -10.93 -20.62 10.52
N HIS A 347 -12.26 -20.74 10.46
CA HIS A 347 -12.95 -21.65 9.54
C HIS A 347 -13.53 -20.94 8.32
N GLU A 348 -13.33 -19.63 8.20
CA GLU A 348 -13.86 -18.79 7.13
C GLU A 348 -12.80 -18.49 6.08
N ARG A 349 -13.17 -18.57 4.82
CA ARG A 349 -12.30 -18.26 3.69
C ARG A 349 -12.32 -16.76 3.41
N VAL A 350 -11.13 -16.17 3.34
CA VAL A 350 -10.93 -14.73 3.12
C VAL A 350 -10.28 -14.51 1.77
N ILE A 351 -10.75 -13.50 1.03
CA ILE A 351 -10.10 -13.07 -0.21
C ILE A 351 -9.97 -11.55 -0.34
N ASP A 352 -8.89 -11.14 -1.00
CA ASP A 352 -8.76 -9.82 -1.62
C ASP A 352 -8.57 -9.96 -3.14
N THR A 353 -9.48 -9.40 -3.92
CA THR A 353 -9.52 -9.52 -5.39
C THR A 353 -8.72 -8.43 -6.13
N ALA A 354 -8.15 -7.47 -5.40
CA ALA A 354 -7.28 -6.43 -5.93
C ALA A 354 -6.22 -6.09 -4.87
N CYS A 355 -5.40 -7.09 -4.52
CA CYS A 355 -4.74 -7.10 -3.22
C CYS A 355 -3.59 -6.12 -3.05
N GLY A 356 -2.97 -5.64 -4.14
CA GLY A 356 -1.75 -4.85 -4.05
C GLY A 356 -0.69 -5.55 -3.22
N SER A 357 -0.38 -5.01 -2.05
CA SER A 357 0.55 -5.56 -1.05
C SER A 357 0.02 -6.74 -0.24
N SER A 358 -1.26 -7.13 -0.39
CA SER A 358 -1.93 -8.09 0.51
C SER A 358 -2.16 -7.59 1.95
N GLY A 359 -2.32 -6.28 2.16
CA GLY A 359 -2.61 -5.73 3.49
C GLY A 359 -3.86 -6.36 4.15
N PHE A 360 -4.97 -6.49 3.43
CA PHE A 360 -6.20 -7.09 3.99
C PHE A 360 -6.02 -8.56 4.42
N THR A 361 -5.35 -9.37 3.61
CA THR A 361 -5.15 -10.80 3.89
C THR A 361 -4.16 -11.01 5.04
N VAL A 362 -3.05 -10.28 5.05
CA VAL A 362 -2.08 -10.26 6.16
C VAL A 362 -2.76 -9.90 7.48
N HIS A 363 -3.53 -8.81 7.51
CA HIS A 363 -4.20 -8.36 8.73
C HIS A 363 -5.30 -9.33 9.18
N SER A 364 -5.97 -9.99 8.24
CA SER A 364 -6.94 -11.06 8.56
C SER A 364 -6.26 -12.25 9.25
N ILE A 365 -5.05 -12.63 8.81
CA ILE A 365 -4.27 -13.69 9.46
C ILE A 365 -3.94 -13.31 10.89
N PHE A 366 -3.51 -12.07 11.15
CA PHE A 366 -3.21 -11.62 12.51
C PHE A 366 -4.42 -11.46 13.39
N TRP A 367 -5.54 -11.00 12.83
CA TRP A 367 -6.80 -10.96 13.55
C TRP A 367 -7.19 -12.34 14.08
N VAL A 368 -7.10 -13.37 13.24
CA VAL A 368 -7.37 -14.76 13.64
C VAL A 368 -6.30 -15.31 14.58
N ALA A 369 -5.04 -14.89 14.43
CA ALA A 369 -3.95 -15.28 15.33
C ALA A 369 -4.11 -14.69 16.75
N GLY A 370 -4.67 -13.48 16.87
CA GLY A 370 -4.70 -12.73 18.13
C GLY A 370 -3.30 -12.57 18.73
N ASP A 371 -3.18 -12.78 20.05
CA ASP A 371 -1.90 -12.70 20.77
C ASP A 371 -0.96 -13.90 20.53
N GLN A 372 -1.35 -14.85 19.67
CA GLN A 372 -0.57 -16.08 19.44
C GLN A 372 0.58 -15.88 18.43
N PHE A 373 0.77 -14.66 17.92
CA PHE A 373 1.93 -14.33 17.10
C PHE A 373 3.17 -14.17 17.99
N THR A 374 4.10 -15.12 17.87
CA THR A 374 5.34 -15.10 18.66
C THR A 374 6.55 -14.80 17.78
N THR A 375 7.69 -14.50 18.39
CA THR A 375 8.99 -14.40 17.70
C THR A 375 9.40 -15.68 16.96
N ASN A 376 8.74 -16.81 17.19
CA ASN A 376 8.95 -18.08 16.50
C ASN A 376 8.00 -18.28 15.31
N GLY A 377 7.17 -17.28 14.97
CA GLY A 377 6.20 -17.32 13.88
C GLY A 377 4.77 -17.66 14.34
N LEU A 378 3.92 -17.98 13.36
CA LEU A 378 2.53 -18.35 13.59
C LEU A 378 2.38 -19.78 14.14
N PRO A 379 1.39 -20.04 15.02
CA PRO A 379 1.04 -21.40 15.42
C PRO A 379 0.66 -22.26 14.21
N PRO A 380 0.89 -23.59 14.23
CA PRO A 380 0.59 -24.48 13.10
C PRO A 380 -0.83 -24.36 12.56
N ALA A 381 -1.83 -24.19 13.44
CA ALA A 381 -3.23 -24.02 13.04
C ALA A 381 -3.45 -22.71 12.26
N ILE A 382 -2.75 -21.63 12.61
CA ILE A 382 -2.85 -20.35 11.90
C ILE A 382 -2.06 -20.40 10.59
N THR A 383 -0.90 -21.08 10.55
CA THR A 383 -0.18 -21.34 9.30
C THR A 383 -1.02 -22.18 8.34
N GLU A 384 -1.75 -23.19 8.83
CA GLU A 384 -2.68 -23.97 8.02
C GLU A 384 -3.85 -23.12 7.52
N TYR A 385 -4.47 -22.33 8.38
CA TYR A 385 -5.50 -21.36 8.01
C TYR A 385 -5.02 -20.41 6.91
N ALA A 386 -3.87 -19.76 7.12
CA ALA A 386 -3.30 -18.83 6.16
C ALA A 386 -2.98 -19.52 4.82
N GLY A 387 -2.45 -20.75 4.87
CA GLY A 387 -2.11 -21.53 3.69
C GLY A 387 -3.29 -22.23 2.98
N THR A 388 -4.50 -22.22 3.53
CA THR A 388 -5.66 -22.96 2.96
C THR A 388 -6.97 -22.17 2.88
N MET A 389 -7.11 -21.09 3.66
CA MET A 389 -8.35 -20.31 3.75
C MET A 389 -8.17 -18.86 3.29
N VAL A 390 -6.95 -18.35 3.20
CA VAL A 390 -6.67 -16.96 2.81
C VAL A 390 -6.12 -16.91 1.40
N TYR A 391 -6.73 -16.08 0.54
CA TYR A 391 -6.42 -15.98 -0.89
C TYR A 391 -6.28 -14.52 -1.33
N ALA A 392 -5.46 -14.26 -2.34
CA ALA A 392 -5.32 -12.93 -2.90
C ALA A 392 -5.11 -12.96 -4.42
N ILE A 393 -5.62 -11.95 -5.12
CA ILE A 393 -5.44 -11.75 -6.55
C ILE A 393 -4.98 -10.32 -6.83
N ASP A 394 -3.97 -10.19 -7.68
CA ASP A 394 -3.65 -8.91 -8.32
C ASP A 394 -3.19 -9.13 -9.77
N SER A 395 -3.43 -8.14 -10.61
CA SER A 395 -3.02 -8.16 -12.03
C SER A 395 -1.57 -7.72 -12.26
N SER A 396 -0.94 -7.11 -11.26
CA SER A 396 0.41 -6.56 -11.35
C SER A 396 1.45 -7.57 -10.85
N PRO A 397 2.38 -8.06 -11.71
CA PRO A 397 3.41 -9.01 -11.30
C PRO A 397 4.24 -8.51 -10.11
N LYS A 398 4.56 -7.21 -10.08
CA LYS A 398 5.31 -6.58 -8.98
C LYS A 398 4.52 -6.57 -7.67
N ALA A 399 3.22 -6.28 -7.72
CA ALA A 399 2.37 -6.30 -6.54
C ALA A 399 2.26 -7.72 -5.98
N VAL A 400 2.03 -8.72 -6.85
CA VAL A 400 2.00 -10.14 -6.47
C VAL A 400 3.30 -10.58 -5.82
N LYS A 401 4.47 -10.20 -6.36
CA LYS A 401 5.76 -10.51 -5.74
C LYS A 401 5.85 -9.98 -4.31
N ILE A 402 5.42 -8.75 -4.08
CA ILE A 402 5.47 -8.08 -2.75
C ILE A 402 4.47 -8.73 -1.79
N ALA A 403 3.24 -8.92 -2.25
CA ALA A 403 2.19 -9.61 -1.50
C ALA A 403 2.63 -11.01 -1.06
N LYS A 404 3.25 -11.79 -1.95
CA LYS A 404 3.80 -13.11 -1.59
C LYS A 404 4.89 -12.99 -0.52
N ALA A 405 5.79 -12.01 -0.61
CA ALA A 405 6.83 -11.81 0.40
C ALA A 405 6.24 -11.38 1.75
N LEU A 406 5.28 -10.46 1.78
CA LEU A 406 4.60 -10.02 3.01
C LEU A 406 3.85 -11.17 3.68
N ASN A 407 3.13 -11.97 2.90
CA ASN A 407 2.45 -13.17 3.40
C ASN A 407 3.45 -14.22 3.96
N LEU A 408 4.60 -14.43 3.30
CA LEU A 408 5.64 -15.33 3.81
C LEU A 408 6.27 -14.82 5.10
N ILE A 409 6.50 -13.51 5.20
CA ILE A 409 6.98 -12.85 6.42
C ILE A 409 5.95 -13.03 7.54
N ALA A 410 4.67 -12.88 7.23
CA ALA A 410 3.57 -13.10 8.16
C ALA A 410 3.48 -14.57 8.63
N GLY A 411 4.12 -15.52 7.93
CA GLY A 411 4.22 -16.92 8.33
C GLY A 411 3.16 -17.83 7.69
N ASP A 412 2.63 -17.45 6.54
CA ASP A 412 1.53 -18.15 5.88
C ASP A 412 1.92 -19.45 5.14
N GLY A 413 3.22 -19.62 4.88
CA GLY A 413 3.82 -20.84 4.31
C GLY A 413 3.59 -21.11 2.82
N LYS A 414 2.58 -20.52 2.17
CA LYS A 414 2.23 -20.79 0.75
C LYS A 414 1.83 -19.56 -0.07
N SER A 415 1.72 -18.38 0.53
CA SER A 415 1.31 -17.11 -0.08
C SER A 415 -0.12 -17.03 -0.61
N ASN A 416 -0.64 -18.05 -1.29
CA ASN A 416 -1.97 -18.07 -1.95
C ASN A 416 -2.32 -16.77 -2.71
N VAL A 417 -1.30 -16.07 -3.22
CA VAL A 417 -1.42 -14.84 -4.02
C VAL A 417 -1.18 -15.18 -5.48
N TYR A 418 -2.11 -14.82 -6.36
CA TYR A 418 -2.06 -15.18 -7.77
C TYR A 418 -2.07 -13.95 -8.69
N GLU A 419 -1.23 -13.99 -9.73
CA GLU A 419 -1.23 -13.00 -10.80
C GLU A 419 -2.37 -13.28 -11.78
N LEU A 420 -3.53 -12.66 -11.57
CA LEU A 420 -4.73 -12.88 -12.36
C LEU A 420 -5.50 -11.56 -12.56
N ASN A 421 -6.26 -11.47 -13.65
CA ASN A 421 -7.23 -10.39 -13.83
C ASN A 421 -8.56 -10.81 -13.21
N SER A 422 -8.90 -10.24 -12.06
CA SER A 422 -10.16 -10.54 -11.35
C SER A 422 -11.40 -10.28 -12.19
N LEU A 423 -11.36 -9.36 -13.16
CA LEU A 423 -12.49 -9.07 -14.03
C LEU A 423 -12.56 -9.98 -15.27
N ASN A 424 -11.54 -10.79 -15.57
CA ASN A 424 -11.53 -11.69 -16.74
C ASN A 424 -11.11 -13.14 -16.41
N PRO A 425 -11.93 -13.88 -15.65
CA PRO A 425 -11.63 -15.24 -15.22
C PRO A 425 -11.40 -16.28 -16.33
N PRO A 426 -12.10 -16.23 -17.48
CA PRO A 426 -11.85 -17.16 -18.58
C PRO A 426 -10.39 -17.18 -19.06
N LYS A 427 -9.68 -16.06 -18.92
CA LYS A 427 -8.26 -15.90 -19.31
C LYS A 427 -7.26 -16.21 -18.20
N TRP A 428 -7.72 -16.72 -17.05
CA TRP A 428 -6.82 -17.14 -15.98
C TRP A 428 -5.86 -18.25 -16.43
N SER A 429 -4.64 -18.18 -15.91
CA SER A 429 -3.63 -19.23 -16.11
C SER A 429 -4.13 -20.57 -15.56
N GLU A 430 -3.58 -21.68 -16.06
CA GLU A 430 -3.96 -23.01 -15.56
C GLU A 430 -3.59 -23.19 -14.07
N GLU A 431 -2.51 -22.55 -13.61
CA GLU A 431 -2.16 -22.50 -12.18
C GLU A 431 -3.24 -21.79 -11.36
N GLY A 432 -3.71 -20.62 -11.80
CA GLY A 432 -4.80 -19.90 -11.15
C GLY A 432 -6.10 -20.69 -11.17
N LYS A 433 -6.47 -21.28 -12.32
CA LYS A 433 -7.67 -22.13 -12.43
C LYS A 433 -7.60 -23.34 -11.51
N ALA A 434 -6.44 -23.99 -11.38
CA ALA A 434 -6.25 -25.12 -10.48
C ALA A 434 -6.41 -24.71 -9.01
N ALA A 435 -5.87 -23.55 -8.61
CA ALA A 435 -5.95 -23.04 -7.25
C ALA A 435 -7.38 -22.67 -6.83
N PHE A 436 -8.15 -22.06 -7.73
CA PHE A 436 -9.48 -21.53 -7.42
C PHE A 436 -10.64 -22.50 -7.72
N ARG A 437 -10.41 -23.57 -8.49
CA ARG A 437 -11.45 -24.56 -8.82
C ARG A 437 -12.11 -25.22 -7.59
N PRO A 438 -11.38 -25.56 -6.51
CA PRO A 438 -11.99 -26.08 -5.27
C PRO A 438 -12.91 -25.08 -4.54
N LEU A 439 -12.82 -23.80 -4.89
CA LEU A 439 -13.57 -22.71 -4.24
C LEU A 439 -14.82 -22.31 -5.03
N LEU A 440 -15.06 -22.92 -6.20
CA LEU A 440 -16.20 -22.59 -7.06
C LEU A 440 -17.52 -23.05 -6.43
N THR A 441 -18.54 -22.19 -6.53
CA THR A 441 -19.91 -22.56 -6.20
C THR A 441 -20.37 -23.72 -7.07
N ARG A 442 -21.00 -24.70 -6.43
CA ARG A 442 -21.65 -25.84 -7.07
C ARG A 442 -23.14 -25.55 -7.19
N PHE A 443 -23.69 -25.67 -8.40
CA PHE A 443 -25.11 -25.45 -8.64
C PHE A 443 -25.85 -26.77 -8.81
N ASP A 444 -27.10 -26.84 -8.34
CA ASP A 444 -27.97 -28.00 -8.55
C ASP A 444 -28.31 -28.18 -10.03
N ASN A 445 -28.45 -27.07 -10.76
CA ASN A 445 -28.63 -27.08 -12.20
C ASN A 445 -27.30 -27.43 -12.90
N THR A 446 -27.26 -28.58 -13.58
CA THR A 446 -26.07 -29.08 -14.26
C THR A 446 -25.52 -28.12 -15.33
N ALA A 447 -26.38 -27.45 -16.09
CA ALA A 447 -25.93 -26.53 -17.13
C ALA A 447 -25.27 -25.28 -16.53
N GLU A 448 -25.85 -24.74 -15.46
CA GLU A 448 -25.30 -23.61 -14.71
C GLU A 448 -24.00 -23.99 -13.99
N ASP A 449 -23.94 -25.17 -13.39
CA ASP A 449 -22.74 -25.70 -12.75
C ASP A 449 -21.61 -25.85 -13.76
N GLU A 450 -21.85 -26.56 -14.88
CA GLU A 450 -20.83 -26.73 -15.91
C GLU A 450 -20.36 -25.40 -16.50
N GLN A 451 -21.28 -24.43 -16.66
CA GLN A 451 -20.92 -23.09 -17.09
C GLN A 451 -20.00 -22.41 -16.07
N ASN A 452 -20.34 -22.46 -14.78
CA ASN A 452 -19.50 -21.88 -13.73
C ASN A 452 -18.12 -22.55 -13.65
N GLN A 453 -18.05 -23.88 -13.82
CA GLN A 453 -16.79 -24.64 -13.84
C GLN A 453 -15.89 -24.28 -15.03
N ARG A 454 -16.46 -23.74 -16.11
CA ARG A 454 -15.74 -23.25 -17.29
C ARG A 454 -15.38 -21.77 -17.16
N GLU A 455 -16.30 -20.95 -16.67
CA GLU A 455 -16.20 -19.48 -16.70
C GLU A 455 -15.69 -18.85 -15.41
N PHE A 456 -15.62 -19.58 -14.29
CA PHE A 456 -15.11 -19.09 -12.99
C PHE A 456 -15.81 -17.81 -12.51
N GLN A 457 -17.15 -17.81 -12.59
CA GLN A 457 -17.95 -16.65 -12.24
C GLN A 457 -18.26 -16.60 -10.74
N PHE A 458 -18.70 -17.70 -10.15
CA PHE A 458 -19.23 -17.76 -8.79
C PHE A 458 -18.38 -18.65 -7.87
N PHE A 459 -18.12 -18.17 -6.64
CA PHE A 459 -17.31 -18.84 -5.63
C PHE A 459 -18.00 -18.86 -4.26
N ASP A 460 -17.56 -19.79 -3.42
CA ASP A 460 -18.05 -19.96 -2.05
C ASP A 460 -17.01 -19.47 -1.04
N LEU A 461 -16.81 -18.14 -0.99
CA LEU A 461 -15.95 -17.47 -0.02
C LEU A 461 -16.79 -16.73 1.02
N ASP A 462 -16.32 -16.76 2.27
CA ASP A 462 -17.04 -16.22 3.42
C ASP A 462 -16.86 -14.71 3.55
N ILE A 463 -15.63 -14.23 3.33
CA ILE A 463 -15.24 -12.84 3.55
C ILE A 463 -14.45 -12.31 2.36
N LEU A 464 -14.81 -11.10 1.93
CA LEU A 464 -14.05 -10.38 0.90
C LEU A 464 -13.72 -8.97 1.38
N MET A 465 -12.45 -8.60 1.36
CA MET A 465 -12.01 -7.24 1.69
C MET A 465 -11.12 -6.73 0.59
N THR A 466 -11.43 -5.57 0.02
CA THR A 466 -10.66 -5.09 -1.12
C THR A 466 -10.78 -3.58 -1.35
N ASN A 467 -9.72 -3.03 -1.94
CA ASN A 467 -9.66 -1.66 -2.44
C ASN A 467 -9.40 -1.69 -3.95
N PRO A 468 -10.45 -1.83 -4.77
CA PRO A 468 -10.31 -1.95 -6.21
C PRO A 468 -9.81 -0.63 -6.82
N PRO A 469 -9.11 -0.67 -7.96
CA PRO A 469 -8.61 0.53 -8.62
C PRO A 469 -9.74 1.48 -9.04
N PHE A 470 -9.66 2.77 -8.67
CA PHE A 470 -10.76 3.73 -8.90
C PHE A 470 -10.79 4.37 -10.29
N ALA A 471 -9.63 4.55 -10.92
CA ALA A 471 -9.52 5.31 -12.16
C ALA A 471 -9.44 4.40 -13.37
N GLY A 472 -10.07 4.79 -14.48
CA GLY A 472 -9.98 4.12 -15.78
C GLY A 472 -11.15 3.19 -16.09
N GLY A 473 -11.53 3.16 -17.37
CA GLY A 473 -12.67 2.36 -17.86
C GLY A 473 -12.25 1.04 -18.51
N ILE A 474 -13.18 0.10 -18.52
CA ILE A 474 -13.12 -1.16 -19.28
C ILE A 474 -13.96 -0.98 -20.54
N SER A 475 -13.41 -1.36 -21.68
CA SER A 475 -14.08 -1.29 -23.01
C SER A 475 -14.12 -2.64 -23.72
N GLU A 476 -13.43 -3.64 -23.16
CA GLU A 476 -13.30 -4.98 -23.65
C GLU A 476 -14.65 -5.69 -23.58
N ARG A 477 -15.32 -5.83 -24.73
CA ARG A 477 -16.66 -6.45 -24.81
C ARG A 477 -16.75 -7.85 -24.19
N GLU A 478 -15.65 -8.62 -24.25
CA GLU A 478 -15.57 -9.93 -23.60
C GLU A 478 -15.68 -9.86 -22.08
N ILE A 479 -15.18 -8.79 -21.44
CA ILE A 479 -15.31 -8.55 -20.00
C ILE A 479 -16.71 -8.01 -19.73
N LEU A 480 -17.15 -6.99 -20.47
CA LEU A 480 -18.42 -6.31 -20.22
C LEU A 480 -19.64 -7.26 -20.29
N ARG A 481 -19.63 -8.26 -21.18
CA ARG A 481 -20.72 -9.24 -21.29
C ARG A 481 -20.85 -10.19 -20.10
N GLN A 482 -19.85 -10.24 -19.22
CA GLN A 482 -19.87 -11.10 -18.03
C GLN A 482 -20.62 -10.45 -16.85
N TYR A 483 -20.94 -9.15 -16.92
CA TYR A 483 -21.45 -8.37 -15.80
C TYR A 483 -22.76 -7.66 -16.14
N ARG A 484 -23.76 -7.80 -15.26
CA ARG A 484 -25.06 -7.12 -15.36
C ARG A 484 -24.94 -5.61 -15.20
N LEU A 485 -24.03 -5.12 -14.35
CA LEU A 485 -23.80 -3.68 -14.18
C LEU A 485 -23.25 -3.02 -15.45
N ALA A 486 -22.72 -3.79 -16.40
CA ALA A 486 -22.34 -3.30 -17.72
C ALA A 486 -23.51 -3.22 -18.70
N GLU A 487 -24.72 -3.63 -18.32
CA GLU A 487 -25.91 -3.54 -19.15
C GLU A 487 -26.73 -2.28 -18.82
N ARG A 488 -27.09 -1.52 -19.87
CA ARG A 488 -28.03 -0.41 -19.79
C ARG A 488 -29.09 -0.59 -20.87
N ASN A 489 -30.37 -0.51 -20.50
CA ASN A 489 -31.50 -0.67 -21.44
C ASN A 489 -31.45 -1.96 -22.28
N GLY A 490 -31.02 -3.07 -21.65
CA GLY A 490 -30.89 -4.38 -22.31
C GLY A 490 -29.73 -4.47 -23.31
N ARG A 491 -28.75 -3.57 -23.23
CA ARG A 491 -27.54 -3.58 -24.07
C ARG A 491 -26.30 -3.39 -23.24
N THR A 492 -25.25 -4.15 -23.55
CA THR A 492 -23.93 -3.92 -22.98
C THR A 492 -23.39 -2.56 -23.42
N VAL A 493 -22.93 -1.75 -22.46
CA VAL A 493 -22.31 -0.44 -22.71
C VAL A 493 -20.98 -0.57 -23.44
N SER A 494 -20.48 0.53 -24.01
CA SER A 494 -19.18 0.58 -24.70
C SER A 494 -17.99 0.74 -23.74
N LYS A 495 -18.19 1.46 -22.64
CA LYS A 495 -17.17 1.72 -21.61
C LYS A 495 -17.85 1.85 -20.25
N ILE A 496 -17.25 1.31 -19.20
CA ILE A 496 -17.72 1.48 -17.82
C ILE A 496 -16.54 1.59 -16.86
N GLY A 497 -16.74 2.27 -15.72
CA GLY A 497 -15.75 2.33 -14.65
C GLY A 497 -15.40 0.94 -14.14
N ARG A 498 -14.11 0.65 -13.99
CA ARG A 498 -13.64 -0.65 -13.49
C ARG A 498 -14.14 -0.92 -12.06
N ASP A 499 -14.19 0.12 -11.23
CA ASP A 499 -14.69 0.11 -9.86
C ASP A 499 -16.13 -0.41 -9.79
N ILE A 500 -16.97 -0.05 -10.77
CA ILE A 500 -18.35 -0.54 -10.88
C ILE A 500 -18.37 -2.05 -11.10
N LEU A 501 -17.55 -2.58 -12.02
CA LEU A 501 -17.50 -4.03 -12.28
C LEU A 501 -16.98 -4.83 -11.09
N PHE A 502 -16.07 -4.25 -10.30
CA PHE A 502 -15.60 -4.88 -9.08
C PHE A 502 -16.71 -5.08 -8.04
N ILE A 503 -17.75 -4.23 -8.00
CA ILE A 503 -18.90 -4.41 -7.09
C ILE A 503 -19.59 -5.75 -7.38
N GLU A 504 -20.00 -5.97 -8.63
CA GLU A 504 -20.65 -7.23 -9.03
C GLU A 504 -19.68 -8.41 -8.94
N ARG A 505 -18.44 -8.24 -9.39
CA ARG A 505 -17.44 -9.32 -9.35
C ARG A 505 -17.21 -9.81 -7.92
N ASN A 506 -17.06 -8.91 -6.96
CA ASN A 506 -16.81 -9.26 -5.57
C ASN A 506 -18.02 -9.95 -4.94
N LEU A 507 -19.25 -9.56 -5.29
CA LEU A 507 -20.45 -10.30 -4.89
C LEU A 507 -20.53 -11.70 -5.50
N ASN A 508 -20.00 -11.90 -6.71
CA ASN A 508 -19.94 -13.22 -7.31
C ASN A 508 -18.92 -14.14 -6.60
N PHE A 509 -17.88 -13.58 -5.97
CA PHE A 509 -16.93 -14.34 -5.14
C PHE A 509 -17.49 -14.80 -3.80
N LEU A 510 -18.50 -14.11 -3.26
CA LEU A 510 -19.09 -14.45 -1.97
C LEU A 510 -20.10 -15.59 -2.07
N LYS A 511 -20.06 -16.49 -1.08
CA LYS A 511 -21.16 -17.42 -0.81
C LYS A 511 -22.40 -16.67 -0.33
N GLN A 512 -23.55 -17.34 -0.31
CA GLN A 512 -24.76 -16.83 0.35
C GLN A 512 -24.51 -16.58 1.85
N GLY A 513 -24.96 -15.42 2.36
CA GLY A 513 -24.66 -14.98 3.72
C GLY A 513 -23.23 -14.46 3.94
N GLY A 514 -22.35 -14.61 2.95
CA GLY A 514 -20.98 -14.08 2.98
C GLY A 514 -20.96 -12.55 3.02
N ARG A 515 -19.88 -11.98 3.56
CA ARG A 515 -19.79 -10.54 3.85
C ARG A 515 -18.56 -9.90 3.22
N MET A 516 -18.65 -8.63 2.87
CA MET A 516 -17.54 -7.89 2.31
C MET A 516 -17.42 -6.45 2.79
N ALA A 517 -16.19 -5.94 2.73
CA ALA A 517 -15.88 -4.52 2.83
C ALA A 517 -15.17 -4.10 1.54
N ILE A 518 -15.72 -3.12 0.84
CA ILE A 518 -15.17 -2.61 -0.40
C ILE A 518 -14.99 -1.10 -0.31
N VAL A 519 -13.78 -0.64 -0.62
CA VAL A 519 -13.48 0.79 -0.72
C VAL A 519 -13.95 1.31 -2.07
N LEU A 520 -14.77 2.36 -2.09
CA LEU A 520 -15.28 2.98 -3.30
C LEU A 520 -15.16 4.50 -3.25
N PRO A 521 -15.08 5.19 -4.41
CA PRO A 521 -15.28 6.63 -4.45
C PRO A 521 -16.66 6.98 -3.88
N GLN A 522 -16.73 7.98 -2.98
CA GLN A 522 -18.00 8.35 -2.34
C GLN A 522 -19.07 8.71 -3.37
N GLY A 523 -18.67 9.27 -4.52
CA GLY A 523 -19.51 9.54 -5.69
C GLY A 523 -20.44 8.38 -6.09
N ARG A 524 -19.96 7.14 -6.01
CA ARG A 524 -20.75 5.95 -6.38
C ARG A 524 -21.97 5.73 -5.49
N LEU A 525 -21.93 6.26 -4.28
CA LEU A 525 -22.98 6.10 -3.29
C LEU A 525 -23.97 7.26 -3.29
N ASN A 526 -23.59 8.45 -3.79
CA ASN A 526 -24.45 9.64 -3.70
C ASN A 526 -24.80 10.31 -5.04
N ASN A 527 -24.05 10.06 -6.13
CA ASN A 527 -24.35 10.67 -7.43
C ASN A 527 -25.68 10.14 -7.99
N THR A 528 -26.48 11.02 -8.60
CA THR A 528 -27.76 10.65 -9.24
C THR A 528 -27.56 9.63 -10.36
N ASN A 529 -26.55 9.83 -11.21
CA ASN A 529 -26.24 8.96 -12.36
C ASN A 529 -25.79 7.53 -11.99
N ASP A 530 -25.48 7.28 -10.71
CA ASP A 530 -25.06 5.97 -10.19
C ASP A 530 -26.22 5.23 -9.48
N LEU A 531 -27.47 5.67 -9.65
CA LEU A 531 -28.66 5.03 -9.04
C LEU A 531 -28.78 3.53 -9.37
N SER A 532 -28.40 3.13 -10.59
CA SER A 532 -28.44 1.71 -10.99
C SER A 532 -27.52 0.83 -10.14
N ILE A 533 -26.40 1.37 -9.64
CA ILE A 533 -25.48 0.67 -8.75
C ILE A 533 -26.12 0.45 -7.39
N ARG A 534 -26.76 1.49 -6.84
CA ARG A 534 -27.49 1.40 -5.56
C ARG A 534 -28.62 0.38 -5.64
N ASN A 535 -29.44 0.44 -6.69
CA ASN A 535 -30.53 -0.51 -6.90
C ASN A 535 -30.03 -1.95 -7.04
N PHE A 536 -28.91 -2.14 -7.73
CA PHE A 536 -28.27 -3.45 -7.82
C PHE A 536 -27.83 -3.98 -6.45
N LEU A 537 -27.23 -3.14 -5.59
CA LEU A 537 -26.85 -3.50 -4.23
C LEU A 537 -28.08 -3.84 -3.36
N PHE A 538 -29.12 -3.00 -3.34
CA PHE A 538 -30.34 -3.25 -2.56
C PHE A 538 -31.02 -4.58 -2.95
N GLY A 539 -30.97 -4.97 -4.22
CA GLY A 539 -31.55 -6.23 -4.68
C GLY A 539 -30.71 -7.48 -4.44
N LYS A 540 -29.47 -7.34 -3.94
CA LYS A 540 -28.50 -8.45 -3.82
C LYS A 540 -27.87 -8.58 -2.44
N THR A 541 -27.90 -7.52 -1.65
CA THR A 541 -27.17 -7.44 -0.39
C THR A 541 -27.93 -6.67 0.67
N ARG A 542 -27.72 -7.07 1.92
CA ARG A 542 -27.97 -6.23 3.09
C ARG A 542 -26.80 -5.28 3.27
N ILE A 543 -27.08 -3.98 3.42
CA ILE A 543 -26.06 -2.98 3.74
C ILE A 543 -25.84 -2.97 5.26
N LEU A 544 -24.66 -3.39 5.71
CA LEU A 544 -24.33 -3.46 7.13
C LEU A 544 -23.88 -2.09 7.65
N ALA A 545 -23.01 -1.42 6.88
CA ALA A 545 -22.47 -0.12 7.23
C ALA A 545 -21.98 0.67 6.02
N VAL A 546 -21.98 2.00 6.15
CA VAL A 546 -21.31 2.94 5.24
C VAL A 546 -20.42 3.86 6.07
N VAL A 547 -19.10 3.75 5.89
CA VAL A 547 -18.12 4.58 6.59
C VAL A 547 -17.47 5.54 5.60
N GLY A 548 -17.79 6.83 5.72
CA GLY A 548 -17.16 7.89 4.95
C GLY A 548 -15.76 8.20 5.46
N LEU A 549 -14.74 8.07 4.62
CA LEU A 549 -13.36 8.34 5.02
C LEU A 549 -13.03 9.83 4.86
N HIS A 550 -12.12 10.33 5.71
CA HIS A 550 -11.61 11.69 5.60
C HIS A 550 -10.87 11.90 4.25
N GLY A 551 -10.93 13.11 3.69
CA GLY A 551 -10.37 13.42 2.36
C GLY A 551 -8.85 13.26 2.24
N ASN A 552 -8.13 13.21 3.36
CA ASN A 552 -6.68 13.02 3.41
C ASN A 552 -6.25 11.56 3.57
N THR A 553 -7.17 10.62 3.80
CA THR A 553 -6.83 9.22 4.11
C THR A 553 -5.93 8.58 3.04
N PHE A 554 -6.22 8.82 1.76
CA PHE A 554 -5.46 8.28 0.62
C PHE A 554 -4.42 9.25 0.03
N LYS A 555 -4.11 10.36 0.71
CA LYS A 555 -3.00 11.23 0.28
C LYS A 555 -1.64 10.56 0.53
N PRO A 556 -0.62 10.90 -0.27
CA PRO A 556 -0.62 11.87 -1.39
C PRO A 556 -1.19 11.32 -2.71
N HIS A 557 -1.64 10.06 -2.75
CA HIS A 557 -1.98 9.40 -4.01
C HIS A 557 -3.26 9.93 -4.67
N THR A 558 -4.30 10.19 -3.87
CA THR A 558 -5.54 10.81 -4.37
C THR A 558 -6.20 11.68 -3.31
N GLY A 559 -6.83 12.77 -3.77
CA GLY A 559 -7.73 13.61 -2.97
C GLY A 559 -9.21 13.23 -3.13
N THR A 560 -9.53 12.18 -3.90
CA THR A 560 -10.91 11.68 -4.03
C THR A 560 -11.41 11.22 -2.67
N LYS A 561 -12.54 11.78 -2.23
CA LYS A 561 -13.23 11.31 -1.03
C LYS A 561 -13.78 9.90 -1.27
N THR A 562 -13.47 8.99 -0.36
CA THR A 562 -13.80 7.57 -0.46
C THR A 562 -14.69 7.14 0.70
N SER A 563 -15.33 6.00 0.54
CA SER A 563 -16.10 5.37 1.61
C SER A 563 -15.85 3.87 1.58
N VAL A 564 -15.91 3.24 2.75
CA VAL A 564 -15.96 1.78 2.87
C VAL A 564 -17.41 1.38 3.03
N ILE A 565 -17.91 0.53 2.14
CA ILE A 565 -19.24 -0.06 2.26
C ILE A 565 -19.12 -1.50 2.71
N PHE A 566 -19.87 -1.85 3.76
CA PHE A 566 -19.93 -3.18 4.34
C PHE A 566 -21.24 -3.83 3.91
N LEU A 567 -21.16 -4.98 3.27
CA LEU A 567 -22.27 -5.65 2.60
C LEU A 567 -22.33 -7.11 3.02
N GLN A 568 -23.53 -7.65 3.18
CA GLN A 568 -23.77 -9.09 3.33
C GLN A 568 -24.63 -9.57 2.17
N LYS A 569 -24.17 -10.59 1.46
CA LYS A 569 -24.92 -11.18 0.35
C LYS A 569 -26.13 -11.93 0.89
N TYR A 570 -27.31 -11.64 0.35
CA TYR A 570 -28.52 -12.32 0.79
C TYR A 570 -28.43 -13.83 0.54
N THR A 571 -29.05 -14.58 1.44
CA THR A 571 -29.38 -15.99 1.28
C THR A 571 -30.56 -16.17 0.31
N ASP A 572 -30.71 -17.37 -0.22
CA ASP A 572 -31.86 -17.69 -1.07
C ASP A 572 -33.19 -17.56 -0.30
N GLU A 573 -33.18 -17.83 1.00
CA GLU A 573 -34.32 -17.62 1.90
C GLU A 573 -34.71 -16.13 2.00
N GLU A 574 -33.74 -15.25 2.27
CA GLU A 574 -33.97 -13.80 2.32
C GLU A 574 -34.42 -13.25 0.96
N ILE A 575 -33.85 -13.74 -0.15
CA ILE A 575 -34.30 -13.36 -1.49
C ILE A 575 -35.75 -13.81 -1.73
N ALA A 576 -36.12 -15.01 -1.28
CA ALA A 576 -37.49 -15.51 -1.40
C ALA A 576 -38.47 -14.66 -0.56
N GLU A 577 -38.06 -14.23 0.62
CA GLU A 577 -38.83 -13.33 1.48
C GLU A 577 -39.01 -11.95 0.84
N ILE A 578 -37.93 -11.34 0.35
CA ILE A 578 -37.98 -10.07 -0.41
C ILE A 578 -38.96 -10.19 -1.58
N ARG A 579 -38.88 -11.28 -2.36
CA ARG A 579 -39.81 -11.52 -3.47
C ARG A 579 -41.25 -11.69 -3.00
N ALA A 580 -41.47 -12.35 -1.86
CA ALA A 580 -42.81 -12.49 -1.29
C ALA A 580 -43.39 -11.13 -0.90
N VAL A 581 -42.58 -10.25 -0.30
CA VAL A 581 -42.96 -8.86 0.02
C VAL A 581 -43.29 -8.08 -1.26
N GLN A 582 -42.42 -8.12 -2.27
CA GLN A 582 -42.65 -7.47 -3.55
C GLN A 582 -43.96 -7.95 -4.21
N ASN A 583 -44.24 -9.26 -4.15
CA ASN A 583 -45.49 -9.81 -4.69
C ASN A 583 -46.73 -9.33 -3.93
N ARG A 584 -46.65 -9.06 -2.61
CA ARG A 584 -47.76 -8.46 -1.85
C ARG A 584 -48.05 -7.03 -2.35
N HIS A 585 -47.02 -6.21 -2.52
CA HIS A 585 -47.16 -4.84 -3.01
C HIS A 585 -47.44 -4.73 -4.51
N ALA A 586 -47.29 -5.81 -5.28
CA ALA A 586 -47.56 -5.79 -6.72
C ALA A 586 -49.00 -5.35 -7.06
N ALA A 587 -49.96 -5.60 -6.17
CA ALA A 587 -51.36 -5.16 -6.33
C ALA A 587 -51.55 -3.64 -6.10
N GLU A 588 -50.66 -2.99 -5.36
CA GLU A 588 -50.71 -1.54 -5.13
C GLU A 588 -50.17 -0.73 -6.32
N TRP A 589 -49.49 -1.39 -7.27
CA TRP A 589 -48.95 -0.75 -8.46
C TRP A 589 -50.01 -0.02 -9.29
N ASP A 590 -51.22 -0.58 -9.41
CA ASP A 590 -52.30 0.05 -10.18
C ASP A 590 -52.75 1.37 -9.55
N ASN A 591 -52.71 1.47 -8.21
CA ASN A 591 -52.98 2.72 -7.50
C ASN A 591 -51.87 3.74 -7.77
N HIS A 592 -50.61 3.32 -7.67
CA HIS A 592 -49.47 4.19 -7.96
C HIS A 592 -49.45 4.66 -9.42
N LEU A 593 -49.84 3.80 -10.37
CA LEU A 593 -49.99 4.17 -11.78
C LEU A 593 -51.10 5.23 -11.97
N THR A 594 -52.17 5.16 -11.19
CA THR A 594 -53.22 6.17 -11.18
C THR A 594 -52.70 7.52 -10.69
N GLU A 595 -51.83 7.52 -9.67
CA GLU A 595 -51.17 8.75 -9.21
C GLU A 595 -50.21 9.34 -10.25
N LEU A 596 -49.42 8.49 -10.93
CA LEU A 596 -48.56 8.94 -12.05
C LEU A 596 -49.39 9.58 -13.17
N ASN A 597 -50.56 9.00 -13.49
CA ASN A 597 -51.48 9.58 -14.46
C ASN A 597 -51.98 10.96 -14.00
N ALA A 598 -52.34 11.10 -12.73
CA ALA A 598 -52.77 12.39 -12.15
C ALA A 598 -51.66 13.45 -12.18
N LEU A 599 -50.41 13.06 -11.90
CA LEU A 599 -49.24 13.94 -12.00
C LEU A 599 -49.03 14.42 -13.44
N SER A 600 -49.08 13.51 -14.43
CA SER A 600 -48.93 13.88 -15.85
C SER A 600 -50.01 14.85 -16.35
N ALA A 601 -51.20 14.84 -15.73
CA ALA A 601 -52.30 15.71 -16.09
C ALA A 601 -52.17 17.14 -15.52
N LYS A 602 -51.24 17.40 -14.59
CA LYS A 602 -51.01 18.74 -14.06
C LYS A 602 -50.47 19.68 -15.15
N PRO A 603 -50.85 20.97 -15.14
CA PRO A 603 -50.35 21.94 -16.11
C PRO A 603 -48.85 22.18 -15.94
N GLU A 604 -48.38 22.28 -14.70
CA GLU A 604 -46.96 22.41 -14.32
C GLU A 604 -46.66 21.45 -13.16
N LEU A 605 -45.39 21.02 -13.08
CA LEU A 605 -44.87 20.12 -12.04
C LEU A 605 -43.59 20.72 -11.46
N ALA A 606 -43.54 20.82 -10.14
CA ALA A 606 -42.33 21.15 -9.40
C ALA A 606 -41.71 19.88 -8.77
N GLU A 607 -40.46 19.95 -8.32
CA GLU A 607 -39.78 18.83 -7.65
C GLU A 607 -40.54 18.36 -6.40
N ASP A 608 -41.10 19.30 -5.62
CA ASP A 608 -41.88 19.04 -4.41
C ASP A 608 -43.20 18.27 -4.68
N ASP A 609 -43.67 18.24 -5.93
CA ASP A 609 -44.85 17.46 -6.32
C ASP A 609 -44.54 15.95 -6.48
N LEU A 610 -43.27 15.58 -6.60
CA LEU A 610 -42.83 14.22 -6.92
C LEU A 610 -42.36 13.50 -5.66
N ARG A 611 -42.71 12.22 -5.52
CA ARG A 611 -42.13 11.38 -4.47
C ARG A 611 -40.61 11.27 -4.66
N PRO A 612 -39.81 11.19 -3.59
CA PRO A 612 -38.34 11.15 -3.69
C PRO A 612 -37.82 10.06 -4.64
N LEU A 613 -38.41 8.86 -4.60
CA LEU A 613 -38.04 7.77 -5.49
C LEU A 613 -38.26 8.12 -6.97
N LEU A 614 -39.43 8.69 -7.30
CA LEU A 614 -39.77 9.08 -8.67
C LEU A 614 -38.82 10.17 -9.17
N LEU A 615 -38.59 11.21 -8.37
CA LEU A 615 -37.68 12.30 -8.71
C LEU A 615 -36.27 11.76 -8.98
N SER A 616 -35.73 10.94 -8.07
CA SER A 616 -34.39 10.36 -8.23
C SER A 616 -34.27 9.45 -9.46
N PHE A 617 -35.33 8.70 -9.79
CA PHE A 617 -35.37 7.85 -10.98
C PHE A 617 -35.37 8.68 -12.26
N LEU A 618 -36.19 9.74 -12.31
CA LEU A 618 -36.26 10.63 -13.48
C LEU A 618 -34.94 11.38 -13.68
N GLN A 619 -34.38 11.96 -12.62
CA GLN A 619 -33.07 12.62 -12.69
C GLN A 619 -31.99 11.66 -13.23
N ALA A 620 -31.94 10.42 -12.72
CA ALA A 620 -30.96 9.44 -13.18
C ALA A 620 -31.12 9.05 -14.66
N GLU A 621 -32.35 8.98 -15.17
CA GLU A 621 -32.62 8.61 -16.57
C GLU A 621 -32.37 9.80 -17.53
N PHE A 622 -32.84 11.00 -17.17
CA PHE A 622 -32.85 12.15 -18.08
C PHE A 622 -31.60 13.02 -17.98
N GLU A 623 -30.97 13.15 -16.81
CA GLU A 623 -29.72 13.92 -16.63
C GLU A 623 -28.47 13.08 -16.97
N GLY A 624 -28.55 11.75 -16.83
CA GLY A 624 -27.45 10.83 -17.10
C GLY A 624 -27.08 10.68 -18.59
N ALA A 625 -27.95 11.13 -19.50
CA ALA A 625 -27.74 11.04 -20.95
C ALA A 625 -26.71 12.05 -21.47
N GLU A 626 -26.65 13.26 -20.91
CA GLU A 626 -25.72 14.32 -21.37
C GLU A 626 -24.25 14.05 -20.99
N ALA A 627 -24.00 13.30 -19.92
CA ALA A 627 -22.64 12.97 -19.46
C ALA A 627 -21.98 11.83 -20.25
N ALA A 628 -22.76 10.98 -20.92
CA ALA A 628 -22.25 9.82 -21.67
C ALA A 628 -21.61 10.20 -23.02
N GLU A 629 -21.93 11.39 -23.56
CA GLU A 629 -21.36 11.91 -24.81
C GLU A 629 -20.06 12.69 -24.60
N ASN A 630 -19.83 13.25 -23.40
CA ASN A 630 -18.73 14.16 -23.12
C ASN A 630 -17.51 13.51 -22.44
N GLY A 631 -17.16 12.30 -22.87
CA GLY A 631 -15.94 11.61 -22.42
C GLY A 631 -14.69 12.05 -23.20
N GLU A 632 -13.88 12.91 -22.58
CA GLU A 632 -12.50 13.33 -22.96
C GLU A 632 -12.37 14.33 -24.14
N GLY A 633 -12.40 15.62 -23.81
CA GLY A 633 -11.41 16.61 -24.27
C GLY A 633 -11.17 16.77 -25.78
N GLN A 634 -12.18 17.20 -26.52
CA GLN A 634 -11.99 18.12 -27.65
C GLN A 634 -13.06 19.21 -27.54
N THR A 635 -12.67 20.41 -27.11
CA THR A 635 -13.43 21.63 -27.36
C THR A 635 -13.37 21.91 -28.85
N THR A 636 -14.23 21.27 -29.62
CA THR A 636 -14.76 21.88 -30.83
C THR A 636 -15.91 22.77 -30.38
N GLU A 637 -15.63 24.07 -30.28
CA GLU A 637 -16.66 25.11 -30.38
C GLU A 637 -17.28 24.98 -31.79
N GLU A 638 -18.17 24.01 -31.98
CA GLU A 638 -19.17 24.07 -33.03
C GLU A 638 -20.46 24.57 -32.39
N ASP A 639 -20.90 25.75 -32.84
CA ASP A 639 -22.18 26.37 -32.55
C ASP A 639 -23.31 25.34 -32.66
N THR A 640 -23.69 24.74 -31.53
CA THR A 640 -24.90 23.94 -31.43
C THR A 640 -26.04 24.92 -31.25
N GLN A 641 -26.63 25.37 -32.36
CA GLN A 641 -27.96 25.98 -32.34
C GLN A 641 -28.88 25.04 -31.57
N THR A 642 -29.33 25.50 -30.40
CA THR A 642 -30.17 24.71 -29.50
C THR A 642 -31.54 24.62 -30.15
N GLU A 643 -31.88 23.46 -30.72
CA GLU A 643 -33.22 23.21 -31.30
C GLU A 643 -34.31 23.63 -30.28
N SER A 644 -35.24 24.45 -30.75
CA SER A 644 -36.42 24.86 -29.99
C SER A 644 -37.39 23.69 -29.80
N ASP A 645 -38.28 23.79 -28.80
CA ASP A 645 -39.26 22.73 -28.52
C ASP A 645 -40.18 22.48 -29.73
N ASP A 646 -40.56 23.53 -30.46
CA ASP A 646 -41.37 23.45 -31.68
C ASP A 646 -40.64 22.67 -32.79
N GLU A 647 -39.32 22.89 -32.97
CA GLU A 647 -38.51 22.16 -33.94
C GLU A 647 -38.37 20.67 -33.59
N LEU A 648 -38.26 20.35 -32.29
CA LEU A 648 -38.22 18.96 -31.82
C LEU A 648 -39.56 18.24 -32.06
N VAL A 649 -40.69 18.91 -31.82
CA VAL A 649 -42.03 18.38 -32.10
C VAL A 649 -42.21 18.13 -33.60
N GLU A 650 -41.86 19.08 -34.46
CA GLU A 650 -41.95 18.91 -35.92
C GLU A 650 -41.05 17.76 -36.41
N ARG A 651 -39.85 17.62 -35.82
CA ARG A 651 -38.93 16.53 -36.12
C ARG A 651 -39.49 15.17 -35.70
N ILE A 652 -40.15 15.08 -34.55
CA ILE A 652 -40.84 13.86 -34.09
C ILE A 652 -41.93 13.48 -35.09
N GLU A 653 -42.81 14.41 -35.48
CA GLU A 653 -43.89 14.15 -36.44
C GLU A 653 -43.36 13.65 -37.78
N ASN A 654 -42.29 14.29 -38.28
CA ASN A 654 -41.63 13.90 -39.53
C ASN A 654 -41.00 12.50 -39.44
N LEU A 655 -40.31 12.19 -38.34
CA LEU A 655 -39.70 10.87 -38.12
C LEU A 655 -40.76 9.77 -37.98
N GLN A 656 -41.87 10.06 -37.31
CA GLN A 656 -43.02 9.15 -37.17
C GLN A 656 -43.62 8.83 -38.55
N LYS A 657 -43.87 9.86 -39.36
CA LYS A 657 -44.42 9.71 -40.70
C LYS A 657 -43.51 8.87 -41.61
N GLN A 658 -42.21 9.14 -41.59
CA GLN A 658 -41.22 8.34 -42.33
C GLN A 658 -41.20 6.87 -41.87
N LEU A 659 -41.44 6.62 -40.58
CA LEU A 659 -41.45 5.29 -40.01
C LEU A 659 -42.68 4.48 -40.43
N ASP A 660 -43.84 5.14 -40.52
CA ASP A 660 -45.13 4.56 -40.92
C ASP A 660 -45.17 4.24 -42.43
N GLU A 661 -44.50 5.05 -43.25
CA GLU A 661 -44.39 4.83 -44.70
C GLU A 661 -43.44 3.66 -45.07
N LEU A 662 -42.59 3.18 -44.14
CA LEU A 662 -41.59 2.14 -44.41
C LEU A 662 -42.09 0.70 -44.17
N PRO A 663 -41.84 -0.25 -45.09
CA PRO A 663 -42.22 -1.65 -44.89
C PRO A 663 -41.46 -2.32 -43.73
N PRO A 664 -42.00 -3.41 -43.13
CA PRO A 664 -41.52 -3.99 -41.86
C PRO A 664 -40.04 -4.42 -41.81
N ARG A 665 -39.39 -4.66 -42.95
CA ARG A 665 -37.99 -5.11 -43.06
C ARG A 665 -37.08 -4.16 -43.87
N ALA A 666 -37.46 -2.89 -44.01
CA ALA A 666 -36.66 -1.92 -44.75
C ALA A 666 -35.32 -1.60 -44.05
N LYS A 667 -34.23 -1.56 -44.83
CA LYS A 667 -32.93 -1.01 -44.37
C LYS A 667 -33.15 0.44 -43.92
N GLY A 668 -32.72 0.78 -42.70
CA GLY A 668 -32.86 2.13 -42.14
C GLY A 668 -34.02 2.31 -41.15
N LYS A 669 -35.02 1.42 -41.12
CA LYS A 669 -36.16 1.50 -40.18
C LYS A 669 -35.72 1.51 -38.71
N THR A 670 -34.70 0.72 -38.37
CA THR A 670 -34.11 0.69 -37.01
C THR A 670 -33.41 2.00 -36.63
N ALA A 671 -32.78 2.66 -37.60
CA ALA A 671 -32.11 3.95 -37.37
C ALA A 671 -33.14 5.06 -37.18
N LEU A 672 -34.22 5.07 -37.97
CA LEU A 672 -35.35 6.00 -37.79
C LEU A 672 -36.06 5.82 -36.45
N LYS A 673 -36.33 4.56 -36.03
CA LYS A 673 -36.86 4.29 -34.68
C LYS A 673 -35.96 4.84 -33.59
N ARG A 674 -34.64 4.71 -33.76
CA ARG A 674 -33.67 5.22 -32.79
C ARG A 674 -33.70 6.74 -32.73
N ALA A 675 -33.63 7.41 -33.89
CA ALA A 675 -33.69 8.87 -33.98
C ALA A 675 -35.01 9.42 -33.39
N LEU A 676 -36.12 8.74 -33.62
CA LEU A 676 -37.43 9.12 -33.07
C LEU A 676 -37.45 9.03 -31.54
N VAL A 677 -36.98 7.92 -30.97
CA VAL A 677 -36.89 7.72 -29.51
C VAL A 677 -35.98 8.77 -28.87
N GLU A 678 -34.85 9.07 -29.52
CA GLU A 678 -33.86 10.05 -29.07
C GLU A 678 -34.42 11.49 -29.12
N THR A 679 -35.15 11.84 -30.18
CA THR A 679 -35.82 13.15 -30.29
C THR A 679 -36.93 13.30 -29.24
N HIS A 680 -37.74 12.25 -29.02
CA HIS A 680 -38.74 12.24 -27.95
C HIS A 680 -38.12 12.40 -26.55
N HIS A 681 -37.02 11.68 -26.29
CA HIS A 681 -36.31 11.78 -25.01
C HIS A 681 -35.73 13.18 -24.79
N LYS A 682 -35.19 13.81 -25.84
CA LYS A 682 -34.66 15.19 -25.80
C LYS A 682 -35.75 16.23 -25.54
N LEU A 683 -36.94 16.04 -26.09
CA LEU A 683 -38.10 16.89 -25.76
C LEU A 683 -38.55 16.67 -24.30
N ALA A 684 -38.60 15.40 -23.88
CA ALA A 684 -39.02 15.04 -22.52
C ALA A 684 -38.08 15.60 -21.44
N SER A 685 -36.77 15.66 -21.68
CA SER A 685 -35.80 16.18 -20.71
C SER A 685 -35.96 17.68 -20.40
N ARG A 686 -36.70 18.44 -21.22
CA ARG A 686 -36.90 19.89 -21.05
C ARG A 686 -37.76 20.28 -19.84
N SER A 687 -38.60 19.39 -19.33
CA SER A 687 -39.47 19.67 -18.18
C SER A 687 -39.79 18.41 -17.38
N LEU A 688 -40.00 18.53 -16.06
CA LEU A 688 -40.42 17.42 -15.19
C LEU A 688 -41.71 16.75 -15.67
N LYS A 689 -42.64 17.54 -16.20
CA LYS A 689 -43.87 17.02 -16.80
C LYS A 689 -43.58 16.14 -18.01
N GLY A 690 -42.74 16.61 -18.94
CA GLY A 690 -42.34 15.85 -20.11
C GLY A 690 -41.66 14.53 -19.73
N GLN A 691 -40.84 14.54 -18.68
CA GLN A 691 -40.19 13.34 -18.15
C GLN A 691 -41.20 12.31 -17.62
N VAL A 692 -42.19 12.73 -16.83
CA VAL A 692 -43.26 11.85 -16.31
C VAL A 692 -44.14 11.32 -17.45
N GLU A 693 -44.48 12.15 -18.43
CA GLU A 693 -45.24 11.73 -19.60
C GLU A 693 -44.50 10.68 -20.42
N TYR A 694 -43.19 10.88 -20.65
CA TYR A 694 -42.35 9.92 -21.36
C TYR A 694 -42.23 8.59 -20.61
N LEU A 695 -42.01 8.63 -19.29
CA LEU A 695 -41.99 7.45 -18.42
C LEU A 695 -43.27 6.61 -18.58
N ARG A 696 -44.43 7.26 -18.69
CA ARG A 696 -45.72 6.57 -18.84
C ARG A 696 -45.89 5.94 -20.23
N GLN A 697 -45.32 6.56 -21.25
CA GLN A 697 -45.46 6.12 -22.65
C GLN A 697 -44.45 5.03 -23.02
N ASP A 698 -43.25 5.03 -22.43
CA ASP A 698 -42.24 4.00 -22.66
C ASP A 698 -42.45 2.80 -21.73
N GLU A 699 -42.98 1.71 -22.29
CA GLU A 699 -43.28 0.47 -21.55
C GLU A 699 -42.05 -0.13 -20.85
N LYS A 700 -40.85 0.00 -21.44
CA LYS A 700 -39.63 -0.54 -20.85
C LYS A 700 -39.18 0.30 -19.66
N LEU A 701 -39.24 1.62 -19.79
CA LEU A 701 -38.88 2.54 -18.73
C LEU A 701 -39.87 2.42 -17.57
N LEU A 702 -41.17 2.30 -17.86
CA LEU A 702 -42.21 2.06 -16.86
C LEU A 702 -41.99 0.74 -16.11
N THR A 703 -41.60 -0.32 -16.82
CA THR A 703 -41.28 -1.62 -16.21
C THR A 703 -40.07 -1.51 -15.28
N ARG A 704 -39.00 -0.83 -15.71
CA ARG A 704 -37.83 -0.56 -14.85
C ARG A 704 -38.21 0.25 -13.61
N TYR A 705 -39.04 1.28 -13.77
CA TYR A 705 -39.51 2.07 -12.63
C TYR A 705 -40.35 1.23 -11.67
N ARG A 706 -41.21 0.34 -12.18
CA ARG A 706 -41.99 -0.61 -11.38
C ARG A 706 -41.09 -1.51 -10.53
N GLU A 707 -40.03 -2.06 -11.10
CA GLU A 707 -39.08 -2.91 -10.37
C GLU A 707 -38.41 -2.14 -9.24
N VAL A 708 -37.98 -0.91 -9.50
CA VAL A 708 -37.38 -0.02 -8.49
C VAL A 708 -38.38 0.33 -7.40
N TRP A 709 -39.63 0.63 -7.76
CA TRP A 709 -40.71 0.93 -6.82
C TRP A 709 -41.07 -0.27 -5.93
N LEU A 710 -41.12 -1.48 -6.49
CA LEU A 710 -41.35 -2.69 -5.68
C LEU A 710 -40.18 -2.98 -4.73
N ALA A 711 -38.95 -2.73 -5.17
CA ALA A 711 -37.77 -2.87 -4.31
C ALA A 711 -37.81 -1.86 -3.16
N ASP A 712 -38.20 -0.62 -3.42
CA ASP A 712 -38.40 0.43 -2.41
C ASP A 712 -39.46 0.03 -1.39
N LYS A 713 -40.61 -0.50 -1.84
CA LYS A 713 -41.65 -1.04 -0.93
C LYS A 713 -41.17 -2.21 -0.09
N ALA A 714 -40.42 -3.12 -0.69
CA ALA A 714 -39.84 -4.21 0.07
C ALA A 714 -38.82 -3.73 1.11
N ALA A 715 -38.03 -2.71 0.77
CA ALA A 715 -37.11 -2.08 1.73
C ALA A 715 -37.85 -1.37 2.86
N GLU A 716 -38.95 -0.65 2.57
CA GLU A 716 -39.80 -0.01 3.58
C GLU A 716 -40.45 -1.03 4.53
N GLU A 717 -40.89 -2.20 4.04
CA GLU A 717 -41.52 -3.22 4.89
C GLU A 717 -40.50 -4.02 5.70
N LEU A 718 -39.36 -4.37 5.10
CA LEU A 718 -38.30 -5.14 5.77
C LEU A 718 -37.47 -4.30 6.74
N ASP A 719 -37.47 -2.98 6.56
CA ASP A 719 -36.82 -1.92 7.36
C ASP A 719 -35.72 -2.45 8.31
N TYR A 720 -34.48 -2.46 7.83
CA TYR A 720 -33.33 -2.84 8.64
C TYR A 720 -32.42 -1.64 8.88
N PRO A 721 -31.86 -1.50 10.09
CA PRO A 721 -30.97 -0.40 10.38
C PRO A 721 -29.63 -0.58 9.68
N ILE A 722 -29.06 0.55 9.24
CA ILE A 722 -27.74 0.64 8.60
C ILE A 722 -26.85 1.51 9.48
N PHE A 723 -25.63 1.04 9.76
CA PHE A 723 -24.66 1.82 10.51
C PHE A 723 -23.99 2.88 9.60
N PHE A 724 -24.13 4.15 9.93
CA PHE A 724 -23.46 5.26 9.23
C PHE A 724 -22.42 5.91 10.13
N ALA A 725 -21.22 6.12 9.59
CA ALA A 725 -20.17 6.89 10.26
C ALA A 725 -19.38 7.72 9.25
N VAL A 726 -18.79 8.82 9.72
CA VAL A 726 -17.87 9.65 8.95
C VAL A 726 -16.64 9.88 9.81
N SER A 727 -15.47 9.60 9.24
CA SER A 727 -14.18 9.88 9.86
C SER A 727 -13.85 11.37 9.76
N ASP A 728 -13.64 11.98 10.91
CA ASP A 728 -13.18 13.35 11.07
C ASP A 728 -11.65 13.45 10.97
N LYS A 729 -10.94 12.34 11.22
CA LYS A 729 -9.48 12.31 11.29
C LYS A 729 -8.87 11.33 10.28
N GLY A 730 -8.24 11.87 9.24
CA GLY A 730 -7.64 11.06 8.18
C GLY A 730 -6.29 10.41 8.49
N GLY A 731 -5.71 10.62 9.67
CA GLY A 731 -4.36 10.16 10.00
C GLY A 731 -3.22 10.83 9.23
N LYS A 732 -3.55 11.71 8.27
CA LYS A 732 -2.58 12.39 7.39
C LYS A 732 -2.94 13.86 7.18
N ASP A 733 -1.93 14.67 6.96
CA ASP A 733 -2.06 16.07 6.63
C ASP A 733 -2.38 16.30 5.14
N ASN A 734 -2.34 17.55 4.68
CA ASN A 734 -2.62 17.89 3.29
C ASN A 734 -1.53 17.48 2.31
N SER A 735 -0.30 17.27 2.79
CA SER A 735 0.85 16.79 2.03
C SER A 735 0.85 15.27 1.89
N GLY A 736 0.06 14.57 2.73
CA GLY A 736 0.03 13.12 2.83
C GLY A 736 0.96 12.56 3.91
N ASP A 737 1.55 13.43 4.73
CA ASP A 737 2.43 13.03 5.83
C ASP A 737 1.59 12.58 7.03
N PRO A 738 1.97 11.51 7.75
CA PRO A 738 1.24 11.04 8.92
C PRO A 738 1.16 12.09 10.03
N ILE A 739 -0.02 12.23 10.64
CA ILE A 739 -0.25 12.99 11.85
C ILE A 739 -0.26 12.00 13.02
N TYR A 740 0.45 12.31 14.10
CA TYR A 740 0.56 11.40 15.25
C TYR A 740 -0.19 11.94 16.48
N LYS A 741 -0.78 11.03 17.27
CA LYS A 741 -1.45 11.34 18.54
C LYS A 741 -0.43 11.89 19.53
N LYS A 742 -0.90 12.77 20.41
CA LYS A 742 -0.13 13.27 21.55
C LYS A 742 -0.68 12.68 22.85
N ASP A 743 0.20 12.36 23.78
CA ASP A 743 -0.16 11.88 25.11
C ASP A 743 -0.65 13.03 26.01
N ALA A 744 -1.00 12.71 27.27
CA ALA A 744 -1.48 13.67 28.24
C ALA A 744 -0.46 14.78 28.59
N ASN A 745 0.82 14.56 28.30
CA ASN A 745 1.90 15.51 28.53
C ASN A 745 2.22 16.35 27.29
N GLY A 746 1.54 16.09 26.17
CA GLY A 746 1.77 16.75 24.88
C GLY A 746 2.93 16.18 24.07
N GLU A 747 3.53 15.07 24.51
CA GLU A 747 4.55 14.31 23.77
C GLU A 747 3.89 13.39 22.75
N LEU A 748 4.64 12.92 21.74
CA LEU A 748 4.07 12.01 20.75
C LEU A 748 3.78 10.63 21.38
N ALA A 749 2.54 10.16 21.24
CA ALA A 749 2.10 8.91 21.82
C ALA A 749 2.76 7.73 21.10
N LEU A 750 3.23 6.77 21.89
CA LEU A 750 3.84 5.53 21.41
C LEU A 750 2.94 4.34 21.71
N ASP A 751 2.89 3.37 20.80
CA ASP A 751 2.24 2.08 21.03
C ASP A 751 3.08 1.19 21.98
N SER A 752 2.57 -0.01 22.29
CA SER A 752 3.26 -0.98 23.15
C SER A 752 4.64 -1.43 22.62
N HIS A 753 4.96 -1.11 21.38
CA HIS A 753 6.22 -1.43 20.71
C HIS A 753 7.14 -0.21 20.56
N GLY A 754 6.73 0.96 21.08
CA GLY A 754 7.52 2.19 21.02
C GLY A 754 7.39 2.95 19.69
N HIS A 755 6.33 2.73 18.92
CA HIS A 755 6.09 3.41 17.64
C HIS A 755 5.04 4.51 17.73
N LEU A 756 5.20 5.56 16.92
CA LEU A 756 4.27 6.68 16.88
C LEU A 756 2.87 6.24 16.45
N ILE A 757 1.85 6.57 17.24
CA ILE A 757 0.45 6.26 16.95
C ILE A 757 -0.13 7.32 16.02
N VAL A 758 -0.69 6.91 14.88
CA VAL A 758 -1.34 7.82 13.93
C VAL A 758 -2.66 8.36 14.51
N ASP A 759 -2.92 9.65 14.33
CA ASP A 759 -4.14 10.32 14.78
C ASP A 759 -5.30 10.12 13.80
N HIS A 760 -6.00 9.01 13.96
CA HIS A 760 -7.27 8.69 13.30
C HIS A 760 -8.35 8.31 14.33
N ASP A 761 -9.59 8.23 13.86
CA ASP A 761 -10.81 7.89 14.61
C ASP A 761 -11.51 6.60 14.15
N LEU A 762 -10.88 5.85 13.22
CA LEU A 762 -11.45 4.62 12.67
C LEU A 762 -11.58 3.46 13.68
N ASP A 763 -10.77 3.44 14.74
CA ASP A 763 -10.87 2.40 15.78
C ASP A 763 -12.15 2.57 16.59
N GLU A 764 -12.47 3.83 16.93
CA GLU A 764 -13.68 4.24 17.64
C GLU A 764 -14.93 3.95 16.79
N ILE A 765 -14.85 4.20 15.47
CA ILE A 765 -15.92 3.84 14.52
C ILE A 765 -16.11 2.32 14.46
N ALA A 766 -15.03 1.55 14.41
CA ALA A 766 -15.11 0.10 14.41
C ALA A 766 -15.74 -0.43 15.70
N GLU A 767 -15.37 0.09 16.87
CA GLU A 767 -15.99 -0.30 18.15
C GLU A 767 -17.49 0.03 18.21
N ALA A 768 -17.88 1.21 17.73
CA ALA A 768 -19.28 1.58 17.64
C ALA A 768 -20.07 0.64 16.71
N PHE A 769 -19.47 0.22 15.59
CA PHE A 769 -20.06 -0.80 14.73
C PHE A 769 -20.16 -2.16 15.43
N VAL A 770 -19.17 -2.58 16.20
CA VAL A 770 -19.24 -3.87 16.94
C VAL A 770 -20.39 -3.85 17.95
N ALA A 771 -20.58 -2.74 18.67
CA ALA A 771 -21.73 -2.57 19.56
C ALA A 771 -23.06 -2.66 18.80
N PHE A 772 -23.17 -1.95 17.67
CA PHE A 772 -24.33 -2.02 16.78
C PHE A 772 -24.57 -3.44 16.25
N ALA A 773 -23.54 -4.13 15.77
CA ALA A 773 -23.63 -5.48 15.22
C ALA A 773 -24.14 -6.49 16.26
N LYS A 774 -23.72 -6.35 17.52
CA LYS A 774 -24.22 -7.15 18.64
C LYS A 774 -25.69 -6.85 18.95
N GLU A 775 -26.09 -5.57 18.93
CA GLU A 775 -27.49 -5.17 19.10
C GLU A 775 -28.38 -5.71 17.98
N GLN A 776 -27.89 -5.71 16.74
CA GLN A 776 -28.59 -6.23 15.56
C GLN A 776 -28.50 -7.75 15.40
N GLY A 777 -27.80 -8.45 16.30
CA GLY A 777 -27.69 -9.92 16.28
C GLY A 777 -26.93 -10.49 15.10
N PHE A 778 -25.91 -9.80 14.58
CA PHE A 778 -25.07 -10.33 13.51
C PHE A 778 -24.31 -11.57 13.99
N ASP A 779 -24.49 -12.69 13.29
CA ASP A 779 -23.96 -14.02 13.62
C ASP A 779 -22.43 -14.09 13.72
N PHE A 780 -21.73 -13.25 12.96
CA PHE A 780 -20.29 -13.12 13.03
C PHE A 780 -19.80 -12.34 14.27
N TRP A 781 -20.70 -11.74 15.06
CA TRP A 781 -20.40 -11.06 16.33
C TRP A 781 -21.15 -11.61 17.55
N THR A 782 -22.00 -12.62 17.38
CA THR A 782 -22.55 -13.40 18.50
C THR A 782 -21.48 -14.35 19.06
N GLU A 783 -21.42 -14.46 20.40
CA GLU A 783 -20.61 -15.48 21.06
C GLU A 783 -21.20 -16.86 20.69
N GLY A 784 -20.38 -17.70 20.05
CA GLY A 784 -20.72 -19.08 19.71
C GLY A 784 -20.57 -20.03 20.88
#